data_AF-A0A9P5APU7-F1
#
_entry.id   AF-A0A9P5APU7-F1
#
_cell.length_a   1.000
_cell.length_b   1.000
_cell.length_c   1.000
_cell.angle_alpha   90.00
_cell.angle_beta   90.00
_cell.angle_gamma   90.00
#
_symmetry.space_group_name_H-M   'P 1'
#
loop_
_entity.id
_entity.type
_entity.pdbx_description
1 polymer ?
#
loop_
_entity_poly.entity_id
_entity_poly.type
_entity_poly.pdbx_seq_one_letter_code
_entity_poly.pdbx_strand_id
1 'polypeptide(L)'
;MLSFLVQVAGLASLATLSLADDAPVNDLEAYNKGFLGRFPSQEFKSSDVVAPVFQVSTFNPNLVDDSGFLFLTMEHGDKAGPAIFSSKDLSLVYADISYARTFDARAQVKSGGKYLTFIEGGRCHAFDANYQKKWTVSIQDLRATQGSIHEFEFTIQGGTALMTAVQDVRYNLTALGGEMDGWLSDSIFQEVELETNRVTNVWRSFTHVNLTDTMVKYSSKKTFMGGDGFDWFHIDSVSKTSNGHYLVSSRSLSAIILLQADSLNPRWVLGGKRNQFKDLSGGNATNFAHQYDAKFVQGNESQISFFDNHVTASGYCNRGNCSRGVVVELDDEEMTVKLLHEFYHPQEISSGSGGSVQGLANGNFLIGWGANPGITEHTANGTVVMDIQRGVIPHATDGNPDLDMSAYRAWKMEWIGRPPWGPSIASAPPGSDATNATIYVSWNGDTQVDRWEVYAGEDEKNVTSSPRLVANSSRSGFETEIRLEALPLPKSARAVGVSQSGKILGSTATVDLASGELHGNSSSMWILRTNAPEGAPRDDSNGEGNREDEEDSASHTKPSAGPELVTPKATKMSVSIRRANFVCRRCLQASRQPRALPSAHYSTQAGEVKAQDQQHDNKTEKGEAKDDKKDKEKELGPMARRLEEATEEAIFTGGRAGRRAVEDAGFSEELKERLLNKIADATFKSANASAFAEAGLSSPAGEGTRHITSAKAWTGEESTADTVLRMLDDAKKPLAPGLRGKFQPPPVDMRLQKQLRRSAREKAAKARDRVNTYVGMGGQRAKNGMNEDEKEAWRKELRERFEPGARALPNSITGLAALANERIENAIARGQFKNIPRGKGVKRDARADNPFIDTTEYIMNKMIQRQDIVPPWIEKQQELAKELGAFRGRLRNDWRRFAARMIASRGGSLQEQIRRAEEYAVAEEVHNPIVRKNADGQVDEIKVASPVVGRPFRDSAWEQAEAGYQKLSIERLNALTRSYNLMAPDLAKKPYFSLERELKMCFAEVAPTVAREIQDRATGGQARSLGGRGQAGKQTGLLEALVGGDNVKVHVEAQEKAYGLKEWWRDVWKKN
;
A
#
# COMPACT_ATOMS: atom_id res chain seq x y z
N MET A 1 66.60 -39.31 14.42
CA MET A 1 65.64 -38.27 14.85
C MET A 1 65.87 -36.89 14.19
N LEU A 2 66.43 -36.78 12.97
CA LEU A 2 66.55 -35.47 12.29
C LEU A 2 65.61 -35.28 11.07
N SER A 3 64.95 -36.33 10.58
CA SER A 3 64.11 -36.24 9.37
C SER A 3 62.66 -35.79 9.61
N PHE A 4 62.21 -35.67 10.87
CA PHE A 4 60.83 -35.29 11.21
C PHE A 4 60.66 -33.80 11.55
N LEU A 5 61.75 -33.08 11.81
CA LEU A 5 61.71 -31.65 12.16
C LEU A 5 61.72 -30.71 10.94
N VAL A 6 62.07 -31.21 9.75
CA VAL A 6 62.15 -30.40 8.52
C VAL A 6 60.81 -30.30 7.79
N GLN A 7 59.89 -31.26 7.97
CA GLN A 7 58.55 -31.21 7.34
C GLN A 7 57.52 -30.38 8.12
N VAL A 8 57.78 -30.01 9.38
CA VAL A 8 56.87 -29.16 10.18
C VAL A 8 57.23 -27.66 10.05
N ALA A 9 58.45 -27.33 9.61
CA ALA A 9 58.90 -25.96 9.38
C ALA A 9 58.60 -25.43 7.95
N GLY A 10 58.10 -26.28 7.04
CA GLY A 10 57.92 -25.98 5.61
C GLY A 10 56.53 -25.50 5.19
N LEU A 11 55.62 -25.19 6.13
CA LEU A 11 54.23 -24.80 5.87
C LEU A 11 53.78 -23.57 6.69
N ALA A 12 54.75 -22.76 7.16
CA ALA A 12 54.52 -21.60 8.02
C ALA A 12 55.20 -20.31 7.51
N SER A 13 55.40 -20.21 6.19
CA SER A 13 55.99 -19.02 5.56
C SER A 13 55.18 -18.62 4.34
N LEU A 14 55.04 -17.31 4.12
CA LEU A 14 54.31 -16.67 3.02
C LEU A 14 52.77 -16.74 3.08
N ALA A 15 52.21 -16.47 4.27
CA ALA A 15 51.02 -15.61 4.31
C ALA A 15 51.42 -14.20 3.81
N THR A 16 51.49 -14.00 2.50
CA THR A 16 51.65 -12.66 1.93
C THR A 16 50.38 -11.89 2.23
N LEU A 17 50.45 -10.96 3.18
CA LEU A 17 49.40 -9.99 3.49
C LEU A 17 49.23 -9.03 2.30
N SER A 18 48.56 -9.54 1.27
CA SER A 18 48.00 -8.76 0.18
C SER A 18 46.56 -8.44 0.60
N LEU A 19 46.31 -7.17 0.90
CA LEU A 19 44.97 -6.68 1.14
C LEU A 19 44.31 -6.49 -0.23
N ALA A 20 43.15 -7.10 -0.46
CA ALA A 20 42.35 -6.81 -1.65
C ALA A 20 41.57 -5.49 -1.48
N ASP A 21 41.12 -5.22 -0.25
CA ASP A 21 40.60 -3.92 0.18
C ASP A 21 41.71 -2.84 0.13
N ASP A 22 41.35 -1.64 -0.34
CA ASP A 22 42.24 -0.48 -0.32
C ASP A 22 42.54 -0.02 1.12
N ALA A 23 43.83 0.23 1.40
CA ALA A 23 44.27 0.67 2.71
C ALA A 23 43.76 2.09 3.06
N PRO A 24 43.41 2.38 4.32
CA PRO A 24 42.98 3.72 4.73
C PRO A 24 44.05 4.80 4.49
N VAL A 25 43.61 6.00 4.13
CA VAL A 25 44.49 7.12 3.77
C VAL A 25 44.90 7.90 5.01
N ASN A 26 46.20 7.97 5.30
CA ASN A 26 46.72 8.74 6.44
C ASN A 26 47.02 10.21 6.10
N ASP A 27 47.16 10.57 4.81
CA ASP A 27 47.45 11.95 4.39
C ASP A 27 46.16 12.78 4.28
N LEU A 28 45.82 13.44 5.39
CA LEU A 28 44.66 14.32 5.54
C LEU A 28 44.67 15.52 4.58
N GLU A 29 45.85 16.06 4.25
CA GLU A 29 45.97 17.24 3.37
C GLU A 29 45.78 16.83 1.91
N ALA A 30 46.37 15.72 1.49
CA ALA A 30 46.17 15.17 0.16
C ALA A 30 44.72 14.69 -0.06
N TYR A 31 44.11 14.07 0.95
CA TYR A 31 42.72 13.65 0.91
C TYR A 31 41.81 14.87 0.72
N ASN A 32 41.90 15.90 1.57
CA ASN A 32 41.06 17.10 1.48
C ASN A 32 41.32 17.98 0.24
N LYS A 33 42.50 17.87 -0.40
CA LYS A 33 42.75 18.45 -1.73
C LYS A 33 42.06 17.71 -2.87
N GLY A 34 41.51 16.52 -2.62
CA GLY A 34 40.78 15.72 -3.60
C GLY A 34 41.68 15.00 -4.62
N PHE A 35 42.94 14.72 -4.29
CA PHE A 35 43.85 14.00 -5.21
C PHE A 35 43.37 12.58 -5.56
N LEU A 36 42.57 11.97 -4.69
CA LEU A 36 41.92 10.67 -4.89
C LEU A 36 40.45 10.80 -5.34
N GLY A 37 40.04 11.99 -5.78
CA GLY A 37 38.63 12.36 -5.98
C GLY A 37 38.00 12.99 -4.73
N ARG A 38 36.75 13.47 -4.87
CA ARG A 38 35.99 14.07 -3.76
C ARG A 38 35.45 13.05 -2.78
N PHE A 39 35.04 11.89 -3.30
CA PHE A 39 34.59 10.74 -2.53
C PHE A 39 35.45 9.54 -2.96
N PRO A 40 36.64 9.35 -2.37
CA PRO A 40 37.50 8.22 -2.68
C PRO A 40 36.78 6.90 -2.39
N SER A 41 36.73 6.01 -3.37
CA SER A 41 35.97 4.75 -3.30
C SER A 41 36.73 3.59 -3.92
N GLN A 42 36.56 2.40 -3.35
CA GLN A 42 37.14 1.14 -3.80
C GLN A 42 36.08 0.22 -4.42
N GLU A 43 36.51 -0.59 -5.40
CA GLU A 43 35.73 -1.61 -6.09
C GLU A 43 36.36 -2.98 -5.86
N PHE A 44 35.53 -4.02 -5.65
CA PHE A 44 35.99 -5.39 -5.37
C PHE A 44 36.01 -6.26 -6.64
N LYS A 45 36.81 -7.33 -6.66
CA LYS A 45 36.87 -8.27 -7.81
C LYS A 45 35.75 -9.30 -7.80
N SER A 46 35.32 -9.71 -6.61
CA SER A 46 34.29 -10.74 -6.39
C SER A 46 32.88 -10.18 -6.16
N SER A 47 32.72 -8.86 -6.02
CA SER A 47 31.42 -8.21 -5.81
C SER A 47 31.34 -6.88 -6.53
N ASP A 48 30.16 -6.54 -7.05
CA ASP A 48 29.80 -5.26 -7.69
C ASP A 48 29.51 -4.12 -6.67
N VAL A 49 29.87 -4.32 -5.41
CA VAL A 49 29.62 -3.38 -4.32
C VAL A 49 30.74 -2.35 -4.29
N VAL A 50 30.40 -1.10 -4.00
CA VAL A 50 31.35 0.01 -3.85
C VAL A 50 31.39 0.43 -2.38
N ALA A 51 32.59 0.67 -1.86
CA ALA A 51 32.83 1.18 -0.51
C ALA A 51 33.65 2.47 -0.55
N PRO A 52 33.52 3.40 0.43
CA PRO A 52 34.46 4.50 0.61
C PRO A 52 35.85 3.96 0.99
N VAL A 53 36.88 4.71 0.63
CA VAL A 53 38.22 4.61 1.23
C VAL A 53 38.30 5.67 2.32
N PHE A 54 38.29 5.25 3.58
CA PHE A 54 38.38 6.16 4.72
C PHE A 54 39.76 6.82 4.77
N GLN A 55 39.75 8.12 5.05
CA GLN A 55 40.89 8.81 5.65
C GLN A 55 40.87 8.57 7.16
N VAL A 56 42.04 8.36 7.76
CA VAL A 56 42.19 8.12 9.21
C VAL A 56 43.24 9.09 9.76
N SER A 57 42.81 9.99 10.64
CA SER A 57 43.69 10.94 11.34
C SER A 57 44.08 10.43 12.72
N THR A 58 43.23 9.63 13.36
CA THR A 58 43.52 8.97 14.64
C THR A 58 42.73 7.66 14.72
N PHE A 59 43.38 6.58 15.15
CA PHE A 59 42.71 5.32 15.44
C PHE A 59 43.50 4.55 16.50
N ASN A 60 42.93 4.40 17.70
CA ASN A 60 43.56 3.68 18.81
C ASN A 60 42.65 2.50 19.26
N PRO A 61 42.84 1.29 18.68
CA PRO A 61 42.00 0.13 18.95
C PRO A 61 41.89 -0.30 20.43
N ASN A 62 42.80 0.14 21.30
CA ASN A 62 42.77 -0.19 22.73
C ASN A 62 41.90 0.75 23.57
N LEU A 63 41.53 1.93 23.04
CA LEU A 63 40.72 2.94 23.75
C LEU A 63 39.36 3.18 23.07
N VAL A 64 39.22 2.76 21.82
CA VAL A 64 37.97 2.73 21.06
C VAL A 64 37.04 1.64 21.63
N ASP A 65 35.74 1.91 21.69
CA ASP A 65 34.71 0.98 22.21
C ASP A 65 34.68 -0.34 21.41
N ASP A 66 34.39 -1.46 22.08
CA ASP A 66 34.48 -2.79 21.49
C ASP A 66 33.26 -3.22 20.64
N SER A 67 32.19 -2.41 20.62
CA SER A 67 31.02 -2.60 19.76
C SER A 67 31.43 -2.82 18.30
N GLY A 68 31.06 -3.96 17.73
CA GLY A 68 31.72 -4.53 16.56
C GLY A 68 31.52 -3.83 15.21
N PHE A 69 30.51 -2.97 15.06
CA PHE A 69 30.15 -2.41 13.75
C PHE A 69 29.74 -0.94 13.77
N LEU A 70 30.11 -0.22 12.73
CA LEU A 70 29.70 1.15 12.41
C LEU A 70 28.61 1.12 11.32
N PHE A 71 27.49 1.79 11.56
CA PHE A 71 26.36 1.90 10.64
C PHE A 71 26.31 3.31 10.03
N LEU A 72 26.15 3.37 8.70
CA LEU A 72 26.10 4.60 7.91
C LEU A 72 25.11 4.44 6.76
N THR A 73 24.65 5.54 6.17
CA THR A 73 24.08 5.54 4.82
C THR A 73 25.10 6.03 3.80
N MET A 74 25.15 5.37 2.65
CA MET A 74 26.01 5.75 1.53
C MET A 74 25.14 6.20 0.36
N GLU A 75 25.58 7.21 -0.37
CA GLU A 75 25.12 7.50 -1.74
C GLU A 75 26.36 7.40 -2.64
N HIS A 76 26.19 6.89 -3.86
CA HIS A 76 27.23 6.74 -4.86
C HIS A 76 26.60 6.89 -6.25
N GLY A 77 26.71 8.09 -6.82
CA GLY A 77 25.96 8.45 -8.02
C GLY A 77 24.45 8.50 -7.76
N ASP A 78 23.63 8.00 -8.69
CA ASP A 78 22.16 8.02 -8.57
C ASP A 78 21.58 6.94 -7.61
N LYS A 79 22.41 6.30 -6.77
CA LYS A 79 22.00 5.21 -5.87
C LYS A 79 22.45 5.43 -4.44
N ALA A 80 21.66 4.93 -3.49
CA ALA A 80 21.90 5.02 -2.07
C ALA A 80 21.55 3.71 -1.34
N GLY A 81 22.08 3.54 -0.13
CA GLY A 81 21.79 2.38 0.70
C GLY A 81 22.32 2.44 2.14
N PRO A 82 21.79 1.57 3.02
CA PRO A 82 22.43 1.28 4.30
C PRO A 82 23.79 0.59 4.07
N ALA A 83 24.75 0.92 4.92
CA ALA A 83 26.05 0.29 4.98
C ALA A 83 26.44 -0.05 6.42
N ILE A 84 27.19 -1.14 6.57
CA ILE A 84 27.76 -1.61 7.83
C ILE A 84 29.25 -1.84 7.59
N PHE A 85 30.08 -1.27 8.45
CA PHE A 85 31.53 -1.43 8.47
C PHE A 85 31.95 -2.08 9.77
N SER A 86 33.07 -2.80 9.76
CA SER A 86 33.73 -3.30 10.96
C SER A 86 34.32 -2.12 11.74
N SER A 87 34.06 -2.03 13.06
CA SER A 87 34.64 -0.98 13.90
C SER A 87 36.13 -1.18 14.20
N LYS A 88 36.68 -2.37 13.87
CA LYS A 88 38.04 -2.80 14.23
C LYS A 88 39.09 -2.45 13.17
N ASP A 89 38.68 -2.44 11.91
CA ASP A 89 39.56 -2.25 10.75
C ASP A 89 38.91 -1.40 9.63
N LEU A 90 37.70 -0.86 9.86
CA LEU A 90 36.93 -0.04 8.92
C LEU A 90 36.55 -0.75 7.60
N SER A 91 36.75 -2.06 7.51
CA SER A 91 36.38 -2.86 6.34
C SER A 91 34.87 -2.90 6.13
N LEU A 92 34.44 -3.03 4.88
CA LEU A 92 33.01 -3.20 4.58
C LEU A 92 32.53 -4.56 5.12
N VAL A 93 31.30 -4.59 5.63
CA VAL A 93 30.62 -5.82 6.08
C VAL A 93 29.33 -6.02 5.31
N TYR A 94 28.57 -4.94 5.10
CA TYR A 94 27.33 -4.97 4.32
C TYR A 94 27.13 -3.65 3.57
N ALA A 95 26.66 -3.72 2.32
CA ALA A 95 26.02 -2.58 1.66
C ALA A 95 24.93 -3.05 0.69
N ASP A 96 23.85 -2.27 0.61
CA ASP A 96 22.75 -2.45 -0.35
C ASP A 96 22.41 -1.11 -1.01
N ILE A 97 23.29 -0.66 -1.91
CA ILE A 97 23.14 0.58 -2.69
C ILE A 97 22.15 0.42 -3.86
N SER A 98 20.93 -0.09 -3.58
CA SER A 98 19.87 -0.31 -4.57
C SER A 98 18.73 0.71 -4.52
N TYR A 99 18.71 1.59 -3.52
CA TYR A 99 17.64 2.56 -3.29
C TYR A 99 17.96 3.91 -3.95
N ALA A 100 16.96 4.81 -4.02
CA ALA A 100 17.16 6.13 -4.63
C ALA A 100 17.89 7.12 -3.71
N ARG A 101 17.50 7.20 -2.43
CA ARG A 101 18.13 8.01 -1.36
C ARG A 101 17.83 7.40 0.00
N THR A 102 18.82 7.38 0.91
CA THR A 102 18.64 6.74 2.23
C THR A 102 19.26 7.53 3.38
N PHE A 103 18.56 7.56 4.51
CA PHE A 103 18.98 8.25 5.74
C PHE A 103 18.87 7.34 6.97
N ASP A 104 19.67 7.67 7.99
CA ASP A 104 19.63 7.09 9.35
C ASP A 104 19.62 5.56 9.41
N ALA A 105 20.62 4.93 8.77
CA ALA A 105 20.81 3.49 8.85
C ALA A 105 21.35 3.11 10.24
N ARG A 106 20.60 2.29 10.97
CA ARG A 106 20.94 1.89 12.35
C ARG A 106 20.30 0.56 12.75
N ALA A 107 20.94 -0.21 13.62
CA ALA A 107 20.32 -1.37 14.27
C ALA A 107 19.35 -0.94 15.39
N GLN A 108 18.17 -1.53 15.46
CA GLN A 108 17.19 -1.29 16.53
C GLN A 108 16.68 -2.60 17.13
N VAL A 109 16.34 -2.58 18.42
CA VAL A 109 15.90 -3.77 19.16
C VAL A 109 14.39 -3.75 19.36
N LYS A 110 13.71 -4.86 19.06
CA LYS A 110 12.29 -5.08 19.35
C LYS A 110 12.09 -6.50 19.86
N SER A 111 11.53 -6.65 21.05
CA SER A 111 11.21 -7.96 21.66
C SER A 111 12.39 -8.95 21.70
N GLY A 112 13.62 -8.45 21.87
CA GLY A 112 14.86 -9.24 21.85
C GLY A 112 15.44 -9.53 20.46
N GLY A 113 14.71 -9.24 19.38
CA GLY A 113 15.24 -9.29 18.01
C GLY A 113 15.94 -7.97 17.65
N LYS A 114 17.05 -8.07 16.90
CA LYS A 114 17.74 -6.93 16.27
C LYS A 114 17.28 -6.78 14.81
N TYR A 115 17.10 -5.53 14.38
CA TYR A 115 16.64 -5.18 13.05
C TYR A 115 17.50 -4.06 12.47
N LEU A 116 17.97 -4.20 11.23
CA LEU A 116 18.57 -3.12 10.46
C LEU A 116 17.43 -2.22 9.98
N THR A 117 17.50 -0.94 10.32
CA THR A 117 16.49 0.06 9.99
C THR A 117 17.12 1.22 9.21
N PHE A 118 16.38 1.81 8.29
CA PHE A 118 16.76 3.04 7.56
C PHE A 118 15.53 3.67 6.90
N ILE A 119 15.68 4.92 6.45
CA ILE A 119 14.61 5.72 5.83
C ILE A 119 14.90 5.88 4.34
N GLU A 120 13.98 5.48 3.46
CA GLU A 120 14.03 5.70 2.00
C GLU A 120 12.89 6.64 1.58
N GLY A 121 13.19 7.85 1.13
CA GLY A 121 12.19 8.74 0.51
C GLY A 121 10.89 8.93 1.31
N GLY A 122 10.99 9.02 2.64
CA GLY A 122 9.85 9.14 3.54
C GLY A 122 9.11 7.83 3.87
N ARG A 123 9.65 6.68 3.46
CA ARG A 123 9.28 5.34 3.95
C ARG A 123 10.35 4.85 4.91
N CYS A 124 9.97 4.04 5.87
CA CYS A 124 10.88 3.49 6.87
C CYS A 124 10.91 1.96 6.73
N HIS A 125 12.09 1.40 6.51
CA HIS A 125 12.28 -0.03 6.33
C HIS A 125 12.92 -0.67 7.57
N ALA A 126 12.54 -1.92 7.83
CA ALA A 126 13.16 -2.74 8.87
C ALA A 126 13.38 -4.17 8.35
N PHE A 127 14.63 -4.61 8.44
CA PHE A 127 15.12 -5.93 8.01
C PHE A 127 15.61 -6.71 9.23
N ASP A 128 15.40 -8.03 9.26
CA ASP A 128 15.98 -8.87 10.32
C ASP A 128 17.47 -9.13 10.12
N ALA A 129 18.08 -9.84 11.07
CA ALA A 129 19.45 -10.34 10.99
C ALA A 129 19.75 -11.19 9.74
N ASN A 130 18.73 -11.76 9.09
CA ASN A 130 18.87 -12.51 7.85
C ASN A 130 18.62 -11.64 6.60
N TYR A 131 18.71 -10.31 6.74
CA TYR A 131 18.44 -9.32 5.68
C TYR A 131 17.07 -9.51 4.99
N GLN A 132 16.09 -10.08 5.69
CA GLN A 132 14.72 -10.18 5.21
C GLN A 132 13.91 -9.00 5.70
N LYS A 133 13.34 -8.24 4.75
CA LYS A 133 12.42 -7.11 5.02
C LYS A 133 11.21 -7.61 5.83
N LYS A 134 11.05 -7.13 7.06
CA LYS A 134 9.91 -7.44 7.93
C LYS A 134 8.83 -6.38 7.86
N TRP A 135 9.23 -5.12 7.94
CA TRP A 135 8.29 -4.00 7.92
C TRP A 135 8.71 -2.95 6.89
N THR A 136 7.71 -2.29 6.32
CA THR A 136 7.86 -1.06 5.57
C THR A 136 6.70 -0.17 5.99
N VAL A 137 7.04 0.88 6.71
CA VAL A 137 6.10 1.77 7.39
C VAL A 137 6.14 3.11 6.69
N SER A 138 5.00 3.78 6.57
CA SER A 138 4.90 5.11 5.99
C SER A 138 3.90 5.94 6.76
N ILE A 139 4.04 7.25 6.68
CA ILE A 139 3.04 8.20 7.16
C ILE A 139 1.67 7.86 6.58
N GLN A 140 0.63 7.90 7.40
CA GLN A 140 -0.77 7.65 7.01
C GLN A 140 -1.64 8.91 7.20
N ASP A 141 -2.79 8.93 6.53
CA ASP A 141 -3.88 9.90 6.72
C ASP A 141 -3.52 11.40 6.55
N LEU A 142 -2.35 11.73 5.97
CA LEU A 142 -1.85 13.09 5.76
C LEU A 142 -1.82 13.53 4.28
N ARG A 143 -2.89 13.25 3.51
CA ARG A 143 -2.97 13.60 2.08
C ARG A 143 -1.75 13.05 1.30
N ALA A 144 -1.14 13.85 0.41
CA ALA A 144 0.05 13.48 -0.36
C ALA A 144 1.38 13.79 0.35
N THR A 145 1.37 14.01 1.67
CA THR A 145 2.58 14.20 2.48
C THR A 145 3.38 12.90 2.56
N GLN A 146 4.67 12.97 2.26
CA GLN A 146 5.63 11.88 2.49
C GLN A 146 6.26 12.02 3.88
N GLY A 147 6.86 10.93 4.39
CA GLY A 147 7.64 11.00 5.63
C GLY A 147 8.85 11.93 5.48
N SER A 148 9.24 12.55 6.59
CA SER A 148 10.47 13.31 6.72
C SER A 148 11.65 12.36 6.97
N ILE A 149 12.85 12.78 6.57
CA ILE A 149 14.09 11.99 6.65
C ILE A 149 14.69 11.89 8.06
N HIS A 150 14.06 12.52 9.05
CA HIS A 150 14.71 12.93 10.30
C HIS A 150 14.62 11.92 11.45
N GLU A 151 13.58 11.09 11.50
CA GLU A 151 13.43 10.12 12.59
C GLU A 151 12.65 8.87 12.19
N PHE A 152 13.20 7.72 12.59
CA PHE A 152 12.53 6.43 12.62
C PHE A 152 13.00 5.65 13.84
N GLU A 153 12.23 5.64 14.91
CA GLU A 153 12.63 5.06 16.21
C GLU A 153 11.61 4.07 16.75
N PHE A 154 12.03 2.85 17.06
CA PHE A 154 11.21 1.86 17.76
C PHE A 154 10.96 2.29 19.21
N THR A 155 9.71 2.23 19.66
CA THR A 155 9.38 2.63 21.03
C THR A 155 9.76 1.55 22.03
N ILE A 156 10.18 1.97 23.23
CA ILE A 156 10.68 1.12 24.33
C ILE A 156 9.65 0.04 24.72
N GLN A 157 8.35 0.36 24.64
CA GLN A 157 7.25 -0.54 25.00
C GLN A 157 7.03 -1.68 23.99
N GLY A 158 7.63 -1.57 22.80
CA GLY A 158 7.64 -2.60 21.76
C GLY A 158 6.34 -2.65 20.93
N GLY A 159 6.48 -2.50 19.61
CA GLY A 159 5.39 -2.70 18.65
C GLY A 159 4.96 -1.45 17.88
N THR A 160 5.30 -0.25 18.37
CA THR A 160 5.16 1.00 17.61
C THR A 160 6.53 1.58 17.22
N ALA A 161 6.54 2.45 16.23
CA ALA A 161 7.66 3.29 15.87
C ALA A 161 7.24 4.75 15.67
N LEU A 162 8.12 5.68 16.02
CA LEU A 162 8.01 7.09 15.74
C LEU A 162 8.44 7.38 14.30
N MET A 163 7.73 8.26 13.62
CA MET A 163 8.05 8.75 12.28
C MET A 163 7.72 10.24 12.17
N THR A 164 8.63 11.02 11.60
CA THR A 164 8.41 12.45 11.31
C THR A 164 7.78 12.68 9.93
N ALA A 165 7.09 13.80 9.74
CA ALA A 165 6.51 14.26 8.47
C ALA A 165 6.47 15.79 8.41
N VAL A 166 6.35 16.36 7.20
CA VAL A 166 6.13 17.79 6.99
C VAL A 166 4.93 17.98 6.06
N GLN A 167 3.96 18.81 6.45
CA GLN A 167 2.76 19.09 5.67
C GLN A 167 2.56 20.58 5.48
N ASP A 168 2.57 21.03 4.23
CA ASP A 168 2.23 22.42 3.92
C ASP A 168 0.73 22.67 4.12
N VAL A 169 0.44 23.66 4.95
CA VAL A 169 -0.90 24.11 5.33
C VAL A 169 -1.04 25.61 5.11
N ARG A 170 -2.27 26.06 4.85
CA ARG A 170 -2.61 27.49 4.86
C ARG A 170 -2.75 27.97 6.29
N TYR A 171 -2.06 29.06 6.64
CA TYR A 171 -2.03 29.59 8.00
C TYR A 171 -1.87 31.12 8.01
N ASN A 172 -2.30 31.75 9.11
CA ASN A 172 -2.18 33.20 9.28
C ASN A 172 -0.75 33.58 9.72
N LEU A 173 0.04 34.14 8.79
CA LEU A 173 1.42 34.55 9.01
C LEU A 173 1.57 36.04 9.37
N THR A 174 0.47 36.77 9.60
CA THR A 174 0.52 38.22 9.94
C THR A 174 1.35 38.52 11.19
N ALA A 175 1.40 37.59 12.16
CA ALA A 175 2.25 37.69 13.34
C ALA A 175 3.77 37.73 13.04
N LEU A 176 4.17 37.30 11.84
CA LEU A 176 5.55 37.38 11.32
C LEU A 176 5.72 38.45 10.24
N GLY A 177 4.72 39.31 10.03
CA GLY A 177 4.67 40.29 8.93
C GLY A 177 4.34 39.67 7.57
N GLY A 178 3.81 38.45 7.53
CA GLY A 178 3.35 37.76 6.32
C GLY A 178 1.86 37.93 6.03
N GLU A 179 1.40 37.17 5.03
CA GLU A 179 -0.01 37.18 4.60
C GLU A 179 -0.93 36.47 5.59
N MET A 180 -2.22 36.82 5.57
CA MET A 180 -3.26 36.17 6.39
C MET A 180 -3.57 34.73 5.93
N ASP A 181 -3.22 34.38 4.69
CA ASP A 181 -3.42 33.05 4.09
C ASP A 181 -2.11 32.51 3.48
N GLY A 182 -1.02 32.60 4.25
CA GLY A 182 0.31 32.16 3.80
C GLY A 182 0.50 30.64 3.88
N TRP A 183 1.50 30.12 3.17
CA TRP A 183 1.91 28.72 3.29
C TRP A 183 2.87 28.52 4.48
N LEU A 184 2.53 27.59 5.37
CA LEU A 184 3.30 27.18 6.53
C LEU A 184 3.61 25.68 6.42
N SER A 185 4.86 25.28 6.65
CA SER A 185 5.21 23.86 6.75
C SER A 185 4.97 23.38 8.18
N ASP A 186 3.89 22.64 8.39
CA ASP A 186 3.59 21.99 9.67
C ASP A 186 4.53 20.80 9.87
N SER A 187 5.37 20.85 10.91
CA SER A 187 6.15 19.70 11.34
C SER A 187 5.29 18.77 12.19
N ILE A 188 5.30 17.49 11.84
CA ILE A 188 4.40 16.45 12.38
C ILE A 188 5.24 15.25 12.83
N PHE A 189 4.84 14.58 13.90
CA PHE A 189 5.24 13.20 14.12
C PHE A 189 4.02 12.29 14.30
N GLN A 190 4.18 11.03 13.90
CA GLN A 190 3.21 9.95 14.08
C GLN A 190 3.87 8.81 14.86
N GLU A 191 3.12 8.19 15.77
CA GLU A 191 3.49 6.91 16.37
C GLU A 191 2.67 5.80 15.69
N VAL A 192 3.33 4.88 15.00
CA VAL A 192 2.70 3.90 14.10
C VAL A 192 2.97 2.47 14.57
N GLU A 193 1.91 1.65 14.68
CA GLU A 193 1.97 0.21 14.98
C GLU A 193 2.61 -0.55 13.80
N LEU A 194 3.79 -1.15 14.03
CA LEU A 194 4.65 -1.75 13.00
C LEU A 194 3.95 -2.87 12.20
N GLU A 195 3.16 -3.72 12.86
CA GLU A 195 2.54 -4.89 12.23
C GLU A 195 1.34 -4.54 11.34
N THR A 196 0.63 -3.46 11.64
CA THR A 196 -0.61 -3.09 10.94
C THR A 196 -0.53 -1.73 10.24
N ASN A 197 0.63 -1.07 10.29
CA ASN A 197 0.84 0.29 9.79
C ASN A 197 -0.23 1.28 10.31
N ARG A 198 -0.67 1.11 11.56
CA ARG A 198 -1.79 1.87 12.15
C ARG A 198 -1.25 3.00 13.01
N VAL A 199 -1.69 4.22 12.71
CA VAL A 199 -1.38 5.39 13.56
C VAL A 199 -2.08 5.26 14.91
N THR A 200 -1.30 5.44 15.98
CA THR A 200 -1.74 5.44 17.37
C THR A 200 -1.85 6.86 17.92
N ASN A 201 -0.83 7.70 17.70
CA ASN A 201 -0.79 9.11 18.04
C ASN A 201 -0.31 9.97 16.85
N VAL A 202 -0.77 11.21 16.78
CA VAL A 202 -0.32 12.25 15.84
C VAL A 202 -0.13 13.54 16.61
N TRP A 203 1.01 14.20 16.42
CA TRP A 203 1.28 15.53 16.92
C TRP A 203 1.53 16.51 15.77
N ARG A 204 1.08 17.76 15.94
CA ARG A 204 1.29 18.85 14.98
C ARG A 204 1.92 20.05 15.68
N SER A 205 2.89 20.67 15.03
CA SER A 205 3.63 21.81 15.56
C SER A 205 2.73 23.03 15.81
N PHE A 206 1.93 23.45 14.80
CA PHE A 206 1.21 24.73 14.86
C PHE A 206 0.04 24.75 15.84
N THR A 207 -0.42 23.59 16.33
CA THR A 207 -1.50 23.51 17.32
C THR A 207 -1.00 23.58 18.76
N HIS A 208 0.31 23.38 19.01
CA HIS A 208 0.87 23.28 20.36
C HIS A 208 1.95 24.33 20.67
N VAL A 209 2.59 24.91 19.65
CA VAL A 209 3.67 25.91 19.81
C VAL A 209 3.35 27.18 19.01
N ASN A 210 3.77 28.35 19.51
CA ASN A 210 3.42 29.62 18.90
C ASN A 210 4.38 29.98 17.76
N LEU A 211 3.83 30.33 16.60
CA LEU A 211 4.57 30.74 15.41
C LEU A 211 5.63 31.82 15.68
N THR A 212 5.39 32.74 16.62
CA THR A 212 6.33 33.82 16.98
C THR A 212 7.59 33.36 17.71
N ASP A 213 7.63 32.11 18.18
CA ASP A 213 8.77 31.53 18.89
C ASP A 213 9.94 31.22 17.93
N THR A 214 9.69 31.16 16.61
CA THR A 214 10.70 30.80 15.60
C THR A 214 11.91 31.74 15.57
N MET A 215 13.11 31.18 15.43
CA MET A 215 14.36 31.91 15.25
C MET A 215 14.65 32.22 13.77
N VAL A 216 13.95 31.53 12.86
CA VAL A 216 14.08 31.71 11.41
C VAL A 216 13.36 32.99 10.97
N LYS A 217 14.03 33.82 10.17
CA LYS A 217 13.41 35.04 9.59
C LYS A 217 12.45 34.65 8.47
N TYR A 218 11.18 35.05 8.61
CA TYR A 218 10.16 34.88 7.58
C TYR A 218 10.54 35.58 6.26
N SER A 219 10.18 34.97 5.13
CA SER A 219 10.45 35.51 3.79
C SER A 219 9.35 35.13 2.81
N SER A 220 8.43 36.06 2.52
CA SER A 220 7.30 35.85 1.61
C SER A 220 7.71 35.40 0.20
N LYS A 221 8.89 35.83 -0.27
CA LYS A 221 9.46 35.42 -1.57
C LYS A 221 9.76 33.91 -1.68
N LYS A 222 9.96 33.22 -0.55
CA LYS A 222 10.19 31.77 -0.53
C LYS A 222 8.90 30.96 -0.34
N THR A 223 7.82 31.56 0.14
CA THR A 223 6.63 30.88 0.67
C THR A 223 5.38 31.13 -0.18
N PHE A 224 5.55 31.34 -1.49
CA PHE A 224 4.48 31.65 -2.43
C PHE A 224 4.67 30.89 -3.75
N MET A 225 3.57 30.49 -4.38
CA MET A 225 3.42 29.67 -5.60
C MET A 225 4.71 29.36 -6.38
N GLY A 226 5.48 28.37 -5.90
CA GLY A 226 6.76 27.97 -6.50
C GLY A 226 7.87 27.62 -5.50
N GLY A 227 7.66 27.84 -4.21
CA GLY A 227 8.50 27.32 -3.12
C GLY A 227 7.66 26.60 -2.06
N ASP A 228 8.35 25.86 -1.19
CA ASP A 228 7.75 25.14 -0.05
C ASP A 228 7.18 26.11 1.00
N GLY A 229 6.37 25.59 1.93
CA GLY A 229 5.84 26.38 3.05
C GLY A 229 6.91 26.99 3.96
N PHE A 230 6.50 27.92 4.83
CA PHE A 230 7.42 28.49 5.81
C PHE A 230 7.80 27.46 6.88
N ASP A 231 9.04 26.96 6.81
CA ASP A 231 9.60 25.98 7.75
C ASP A 231 10.03 26.62 9.09
N TRP A 232 9.03 26.95 9.87
CA TRP A 232 9.15 27.69 11.12
C TRP A 232 9.59 26.84 12.32
N PHE A 233 9.40 25.51 12.26
CA PHE A 233 9.62 24.58 13.38
C PHE A 233 10.72 23.55 13.10
N HIS A 234 10.68 22.84 11.96
CA HIS A 234 11.65 21.81 11.56
C HIS A 234 11.98 20.78 12.67
N ILE A 235 11.19 19.70 12.79
CA ILE A 235 11.55 18.56 13.65
C ILE A 235 12.76 17.83 13.07
N ASP A 236 13.84 17.72 13.85
CA ASP A 236 15.05 16.97 13.50
C ASP A 236 15.22 15.65 14.28
N SER A 237 14.59 15.50 15.46
CA SER A 237 14.56 14.25 16.22
C SER A 237 13.27 14.12 17.06
N VAL A 238 12.86 12.88 17.31
CA VAL A 238 11.82 12.55 18.29
C VAL A 238 12.17 11.26 19.01
N SER A 239 12.25 11.29 20.34
CA SER A 239 12.39 10.09 21.18
C SER A 239 11.25 9.98 22.20
N LYS A 240 10.96 8.77 22.68
CA LYS A 240 9.88 8.51 23.64
C LYS A 240 10.46 8.00 24.96
N THR A 241 10.07 8.62 26.07
CA THR A 241 10.51 8.20 27.41
C THR A 241 9.83 6.90 27.86
N SER A 242 10.39 6.25 28.88
CA SER A 242 9.79 5.10 29.56
C SER A 242 8.38 5.39 30.08
N ASN A 243 8.17 6.60 30.62
CA ASN A 243 6.88 7.14 31.06
C ASN A 243 5.94 7.56 29.90
N GLY A 244 6.39 7.45 28.65
CA GLY A 244 5.59 7.70 27.45
C GLY A 244 5.51 9.16 27.00
N HIS A 245 6.27 10.07 27.61
CA HIS A 245 6.45 11.45 27.13
C HIS A 245 7.27 11.47 25.83
N TYR A 246 7.18 12.53 25.04
CA TYR A 246 7.89 12.66 23.76
C TYR A 246 8.88 13.82 23.84
N LEU A 247 10.17 13.54 23.68
CA LEU A 247 11.19 14.57 23.52
C LEU A 247 11.29 14.92 22.03
N VAL A 248 11.06 16.18 21.68
CA VAL A 248 11.07 16.69 20.31
C VAL A 248 12.16 17.76 20.21
N SER A 249 13.09 17.57 19.29
CA SER A 249 14.05 18.62 18.92
C SER A 249 13.48 19.48 17.79
N SER A 250 13.76 20.78 17.86
CA SER A 250 13.38 21.75 16.84
C SER A 250 14.57 22.61 16.44
N ARG A 251 15.05 22.38 15.21
CA ARG A 251 16.12 23.16 14.57
C ARG A 251 15.74 24.62 14.37
N SER A 252 14.50 24.92 13.95
CA SER A 252 14.08 26.30 13.63
C SER A 252 13.67 27.13 14.86
N LEU A 253 13.35 26.49 15.98
CA LEU A 253 13.22 27.16 17.28
C LEU A 253 14.54 27.24 18.05
N SER A 254 15.54 26.42 17.70
CA SER A 254 16.76 26.19 18.49
C SER A 254 16.43 25.78 19.93
N ALA A 255 15.50 24.83 20.06
CA ALA A 255 14.95 24.40 21.33
C ALA A 255 14.61 22.90 21.34
N ILE A 256 14.76 22.30 22.51
CA ILE A 256 14.39 20.92 22.82
C ILE A 256 13.16 20.97 23.74
N ILE A 257 12.12 20.21 23.41
CA ILE A 257 10.79 20.29 24.05
C ILE A 257 10.36 18.90 24.52
N LEU A 258 10.03 18.75 25.80
CA LEU A 258 9.37 17.55 26.29
C LEU A 258 7.85 17.73 26.27
N LEU A 259 7.14 16.84 25.59
CA LEU A 259 5.68 16.82 25.49
C LEU A 259 5.07 15.78 26.44
N GLN A 260 3.97 16.13 27.09
CA GLN A 260 3.21 15.21 27.94
C GLN A 260 2.58 14.06 27.13
N ALA A 261 2.45 12.88 27.74
CA ALA A 261 2.03 11.66 27.04
C ALA A 261 0.54 11.63 26.65
N ASP A 262 -0.29 12.32 27.44
CA ASP A 262 -1.75 12.32 27.42
C ASP A 262 -2.30 13.53 26.65
N SER A 263 -1.73 14.71 26.88
CA SER A 263 -2.20 15.98 26.30
C SER A 263 -1.39 16.43 25.09
N LEU A 264 -0.19 15.87 24.89
CA LEU A 264 0.82 16.28 23.90
C LEU A 264 1.20 17.78 23.96
N ASN A 265 0.88 18.47 25.05
CA ASN A 265 1.33 19.83 25.31
C ASN A 265 2.77 19.84 25.83
N PRO A 266 3.54 20.92 25.57
CA PRO A 266 4.85 21.12 26.20
C PRO A 266 4.78 21.09 27.74
N ARG A 267 5.52 20.16 28.35
CA ARG A 267 5.81 20.12 29.79
C ARG A 267 6.89 21.14 30.14
N TRP A 268 7.98 21.15 29.37
CA TRP A 268 9.05 22.13 29.49
C TRP A 268 9.72 22.43 28.15
N VAL A 269 10.50 23.52 28.10
CA VAL A 269 11.29 23.94 26.94
C VAL A 269 12.72 24.29 27.37
N LEU A 270 13.72 23.65 26.77
CA LEU A 270 15.14 23.94 26.91
C LEU A 270 15.64 24.67 25.65
N GLY A 271 16.32 25.80 25.82
CA GLY A 271 16.82 26.62 24.72
C GLY A 271 15.78 27.51 24.04
N GLY A 272 16.21 28.22 22.99
CA GLY A 272 15.38 29.15 22.20
C GLY A 272 14.79 30.31 23.00
N LYS A 273 13.79 31.00 22.41
CA LYS A 273 13.11 32.17 23.03
C LYS A 273 12.34 31.85 24.31
N ARG A 274 12.03 30.58 24.56
CA ARG A 274 11.19 30.12 25.68
C ARG A 274 11.93 29.22 26.65
N ASN A 275 13.26 29.28 26.69
CA ASN A 275 14.05 28.52 27.65
C ASN A 275 13.53 28.72 29.08
N GLN A 276 13.24 27.61 29.76
CA GLN A 276 12.74 27.59 31.14
C GLN A 276 13.81 27.17 32.15
N PHE A 277 14.92 26.60 31.68
CA PHE A 277 15.97 26.06 32.54
C PHE A 277 17.03 27.11 32.90
N LYS A 278 17.41 27.15 34.17
CA LYS A 278 18.56 27.91 34.64
C LYS A 278 19.86 27.17 34.32
N ASP A 279 20.69 27.78 33.49
CA ASP A 279 22.01 27.27 33.13
C ASP A 279 22.99 27.38 34.31
N LEU A 280 23.54 26.24 34.75
CA LEU A 280 24.53 26.12 35.83
C LEU A 280 25.98 26.11 35.30
N SER A 281 26.17 26.28 33.99
CA SER A 281 27.44 26.17 33.25
C SER A 281 27.80 27.48 32.54
N GLY A 282 27.36 28.62 33.09
CA GLY A 282 27.70 29.95 32.60
C GLY A 282 27.05 30.34 31.27
N GLY A 283 26.07 29.57 30.78
CA GLY A 283 25.44 29.73 29.48
C GLY A 283 25.81 28.65 28.46
N ASN A 284 26.85 27.85 28.70
CA ASN A 284 27.33 26.86 27.71
C ASN A 284 26.35 25.70 27.47
N ALA A 285 25.42 25.42 28.39
CA ALA A 285 24.43 24.35 28.27
C ALA A 285 23.15 24.79 27.52
N THR A 286 22.89 26.10 27.45
CA THR A 286 21.70 26.70 26.81
C THR A 286 22.02 27.51 25.55
N ASN A 287 23.27 27.91 25.36
CA ASN A 287 23.77 28.55 24.14
C ASN A 287 24.10 27.49 23.07
N PHE A 288 23.05 26.90 22.50
CA PHE A 288 23.11 26.04 21.31
C PHE A 288 22.15 26.57 20.24
N ALA A 289 22.39 26.22 18.97
CA ALA A 289 21.50 26.60 17.89
C ALA A 289 21.40 25.54 16.79
N HIS A 290 20.22 25.46 16.18
CA HIS A 290 19.93 24.55 15.06
C HIS A 290 20.31 23.08 15.32
N GLN A 291 20.22 22.63 16.58
CA GLN A 291 20.68 21.33 17.04
C GLN A 291 19.97 20.15 16.37
N TYR A 292 20.65 19.00 16.30
CA TYR A 292 20.16 17.73 15.76
C TYR A 292 20.22 16.60 16.80
N ASP A 293 19.36 15.59 16.63
CA ASP A 293 19.46 14.28 17.30
C ASP A 293 19.39 14.36 18.84
N ALA A 294 18.55 15.25 19.39
CA ALA A 294 18.35 15.32 20.84
C ALA A 294 17.64 14.07 21.36
N LYS A 295 18.33 13.29 22.21
CA LYS A 295 17.86 12.04 22.80
C LYS A 295 18.34 11.90 24.24
N PHE A 296 17.56 11.21 25.06
CA PHE A 296 18.01 10.85 26.40
C PHE A 296 19.15 9.82 26.32
N VAL A 297 20.17 9.99 27.15
CA VAL A 297 21.28 9.03 27.24
C VAL A 297 20.74 7.68 27.72
N GLN A 298 21.19 6.59 27.11
CA GLN A 298 20.58 5.28 27.29
C GLN A 298 20.56 4.84 28.77
N GLY A 299 19.36 4.66 29.32
CA GLY A 299 19.17 4.27 30.72
C GLY A 299 19.16 5.43 31.72
N ASN A 300 19.35 6.68 31.29
CA ASN A 300 19.29 7.86 32.15
C ASN A 300 18.47 9.01 31.54
N GLU A 301 17.21 9.15 31.96
CA GLU A 301 16.32 10.24 31.53
C GLU A 301 16.64 11.61 32.19
N SER A 302 17.67 11.70 33.05
CA SER A 302 18.19 13.01 33.53
C SER A 302 19.28 13.61 32.62
N GLN A 303 19.71 12.91 31.56
CA GLN A 303 20.76 13.38 30.67
C GLN A 303 20.30 13.34 29.21
N ILE A 304 20.56 14.42 28.47
CA ILE A 304 20.26 14.53 27.04
C ILE A 304 21.57 14.74 26.28
N SER A 305 21.80 13.90 25.26
CA SER A 305 22.82 14.12 24.23
C SER A 305 22.19 14.74 22.99
N PHE A 306 22.87 15.69 22.37
CA PHE A 306 22.47 16.31 21.10
C PHE A 306 23.70 16.84 20.35
N PHE A 307 23.57 16.99 19.04
CA PHE A 307 24.59 17.66 18.22
C PHE A 307 24.22 19.14 18.07
N ASP A 308 25.06 20.04 18.58
CA ASP A 308 24.89 21.49 18.46
C ASP A 308 25.54 21.98 17.16
N ASN A 309 24.73 22.18 16.12
CA ASN A 309 25.20 22.65 14.82
C ASN A 309 25.74 24.09 14.91
N HIS A 310 25.15 24.92 15.77
CA HIS A 310 25.43 26.34 16.07
C HIS A 310 25.28 27.33 14.88
N VAL A 311 25.54 26.89 13.65
CA VAL A 311 25.43 27.66 12.40
C VAL A 311 24.72 26.84 11.32
N THR A 312 24.26 27.50 10.25
CA THR A 312 23.62 26.84 9.09
C THR A 312 24.57 26.58 7.92
N ALA A 313 25.87 26.85 8.08
CA ALA A 313 26.89 26.66 7.05
C ALA A 313 27.70 25.39 7.33
N SER A 314 28.23 24.77 6.27
CA SER A 314 29.09 23.59 6.37
C SER A 314 30.51 23.88 5.85
N GLY A 315 31.51 23.22 6.43
CA GLY A 315 32.93 23.38 6.12
C GLY A 315 33.75 23.74 7.36
N TYR A 316 34.86 24.46 7.17
CA TYR A 316 35.71 24.92 8.28
C TYR A 316 35.12 26.09 9.06
N CYS A 317 35.24 26.02 10.37
CA CYS A 317 34.85 27.06 11.32
C CYS A 317 35.84 28.22 11.34
N ASN A 318 35.39 29.40 11.78
CA ASN A 318 36.26 30.50 12.18
C ASN A 318 35.88 30.98 13.59
N ARG A 319 36.79 30.83 14.56
CA ARG A 319 36.75 31.45 15.90
C ARG A 319 35.46 31.20 16.69
N GLY A 320 35.31 30.00 17.25
CA GLY A 320 34.38 29.73 18.36
C GLY A 320 32.90 29.56 17.98
N ASN A 321 32.55 29.60 16.69
CA ASN A 321 31.21 29.29 16.19
C ASN A 321 31.14 27.90 15.53
N CYS A 322 31.84 26.93 16.11
CA CYS A 322 32.02 25.60 15.54
C CYS A 322 30.92 24.67 16.05
N SER A 323 30.56 23.65 15.26
CA SER A 323 29.61 22.64 15.74
C SER A 323 30.27 21.77 16.81
N ARG A 324 29.48 21.20 17.71
CA ARG A 324 29.97 20.37 18.81
C ARG A 324 28.97 19.28 19.19
N GLY A 325 29.48 18.12 19.62
CA GLY A 325 28.66 17.17 20.37
C GLY A 325 28.45 17.67 21.80
N VAL A 326 27.22 17.61 22.32
CA VAL A 326 26.85 18.12 23.64
C VAL A 326 26.15 17.05 24.46
N VAL A 327 26.48 16.97 25.75
CA VAL A 327 25.73 16.19 26.75
C VAL A 327 25.43 17.09 27.94
N VAL A 328 24.14 17.25 28.25
CA VAL A 328 23.66 18.01 29.40
C VAL A 328 22.93 17.12 30.40
N GLU A 329 23.03 17.50 31.68
CA GLU A 329 22.24 16.99 32.79
C GLU A 329 21.13 17.99 33.10
N LEU A 330 19.91 17.50 33.30
CA LEU A 330 18.73 18.29 33.64
C LEU A 330 18.13 17.88 34.97
N ASP A 331 17.61 18.87 35.68
CA ASP A 331 16.71 18.72 36.82
C ASP A 331 15.39 19.40 36.43
N ASP A 332 14.32 18.62 36.24
CA ASP A 332 13.01 19.13 35.85
C ASP A 332 12.07 19.44 37.03
N GLU A 333 12.54 19.27 38.28
CA GLU A 333 11.88 19.77 39.49
C GLU A 333 12.38 21.18 39.84
N GLU A 334 13.71 21.37 39.90
CA GLU A 334 14.36 22.67 40.14
C GLU A 334 14.52 23.52 38.87
N MET A 335 14.20 22.97 37.69
CA MET A 335 14.35 23.60 36.38
C MET A 335 15.76 24.13 36.14
N THR A 336 16.77 23.27 36.35
CA THR A 336 18.18 23.59 36.12
C THR A 336 18.81 22.69 35.06
N VAL A 337 19.82 23.20 34.36
CA VAL A 337 20.55 22.45 33.32
C VAL A 337 22.05 22.70 33.45
N LYS A 338 22.84 21.65 33.25
CA LYS A 338 24.29 21.67 33.43
C LYS A 338 24.97 20.93 32.28
N LEU A 339 26.02 21.52 31.72
CA LEU A 339 26.87 20.85 30.74
C LEU A 339 27.72 19.79 31.45
N LEU A 340 27.69 18.56 30.93
CA LEU A 340 28.59 17.48 31.36
C LEU A 340 29.77 17.32 30.42
N HIS A 341 29.49 17.28 29.11
CA HIS A 341 30.51 17.09 28.08
C HIS A 341 30.22 17.99 26.87
N GLU A 342 31.30 18.54 26.30
CA GLU A 342 31.30 19.15 24.97
C GLU A 342 32.48 18.61 24.16
N PHE A 343 32.25 18.36 22.87
CA PHE A 343 33.20 17.70 22.00
C PHE A 343 33.32 18.45 20.67
N TYR A 344 34.54 18.84 20.31
CA TYR A 344 34.85 19.55 19.06
C TYR A 344 35.67 18.66 18.11
N HIS A 345 35.48 18.84 16.80
CA HIS A 345 36.27 18.14 15.79
C HIS A 345 37.71 18.65 15.79
N PRO A 346 38.75 17.79 15.66
CA PRO A 346 40.16 18.21 15.63
C PRO A 346 40.48 19.25 14.56
N GLN A 347 39.77 19.21 13.44
CA GLN A 347 39.93 20.15 12.31
C GLN A 347 39.07 21.42 12.39
N GLU A 348 38.41 21.70 13.53
CA GLU A 348 37.53 22.88 13.72
C GLU A 348 36.47 23.03 12.60
N ILE A 349 35.52 22.09 12.50
CA ILE A 349 34.47 22.13 11.47
C ILE A 349 33.13 22.68 12.01
N SER A 350 32.32 23.19 11.09
CA SER A 350 30.92 23.51 11.28
C SER A 350 30.07 22.69 10.31
N SER A 351 28.94 22.15 10.78
CA SER A 351 28.01 21.31 10.02
C SER A 351 26.62 21.96 10.03
N GLY A 352 26.15 22.46 8.89
CA GLY A 352 24.88 23.21 8.83
C GLY A 352 23.59 22.39 8.98
N SER A 353 23.70 21.07 8.91
CA SER A 353 22.58 20.11 9.04
C SER A 353 23.09 18.72 9.41
N GLY A 354 22.20 17.88 9.96
CA GLY A 354 22.54 16.54 10.42
C GLY A 354 23.45 16.55 11.65
N GLY A 355 23.90 15.37 12.02
CA GLY A 355 24.74 15.12 13.19
C GLY A 355 24.08 14.14 14.15
N SER A 356 24.92 13.41 14.89
CA SER A 356 24.48 12.50 15.95
C SER A 356 25.48 12.47 17.09
N VAL A 357 25.00 12.22 18.31
CA VAL A 357 25.84 12.00 19.50
C VAL A 357 25.34 10.75 20.23
N GLN A 358 26.16 9.70 20.22
CA GLN A 358 25.83 8.41 20.83
C GLN A 358 26.79 8.11 21.98
N GLY A 359 26.27 7.96 23.20
CA GLY A 359 27.03 7.37 24.31
C GLY A 359 27.24 5.86 24.09
N LEU A 360 28.46 5.38 24.37
CA LEU A 360 28.89 4.00 24.16
C LEU A 360 29.05 3.24 25.49
N ALA A 361 29.16 1.91 25.43
CA ALA A 361 29.12 1.05 26.61
C ALA A 361 30.33 1.23 27.53
N ASN A 362 31.50 1.56 26.98
CA ASN A 362 32.71 1.87 27.72
C ASN A 362 32.74 3.30 28.33
N GLY A 363 31.72 4.14 28.08
CA GLY A 363 31.66 5.54 28.49
C GLY A 363 32.27 6.55 27.51
N ASN A 364 32.70 6.11 26.32
CA ASN A 364 33.04 6.99 25.21
C ASN A 364 31.78 7.55 24.54
N PHE A 365 31.97 8.52 23.64
CA PHE A 365 30.94 9.12 22.81
C PHE A 365 31.35 9.07 21.33
N LEU A 366 30.50 8.48 20.49
CA LEU A 366 30.61 8.58 19.03
C LEU A 366 29.89 9.83 18.54
N ILE A 367 30.48 10.55 17.60
CA ILE A 367 29.92 11.74 16.98
C ILE A 367 29.95 11.58 15.47
N GLY A 368 28.78 11.58 14.84
CA GLY A 368 28.64 11.76 13.41
C GLY A 368 28.54 13.25 13.09
N TRP A 369 29.37 13.75 12.17
CA TRP A 369 29.46 15.19 11.89
C TRP A 369 28.49 15.68 10.79
N GLY A 370 27.44 14.91 10.48
CA GLY A 370 26.27 15.37 9.73
C GLY A 370 26.59 15.71 8.27
N ALA A 371 26.41 16.98 7.90
CA ALA A 371 26.75 17.48 6.57
C ALA A 371 28.25 17.36 6.21
N ASN A 372 29.13 17.18 7.20
CA ASN A 372 30.55 16.89 6.96
C ASN A 372 30.81 15.36 6.99
N PRO A 373 31.76 14.86 6.17
CA PRO A 373 32.14 13.44 6.08
C PRO A 373 32.86 12.85 7.33
N GLY A 374 32.97 13.60 8.42
CA GLY A 374 33.74 13.22 9.61
C GLY A 374 32.95 12.35 10.59
N ILE A 375 33.65 11.43 11.26
CA ILE A 375 33.15 10.62 12.37
C ILE A 375 34.26 10.54 13.41
N THR A 376 33.96 10.95 14.64
CA THR A 376 34.93 10.87 15.75
C THR A 376 34.41 10.02 16.90
N GLU A 377 35.32 9.39 17.63
CA GLU A 377 35.02 8.80 18.95
C GLU A 377 35.90 9.47 20.00
N HIS A 378 35.27 9.95 21.07
CA HIS A 378 35.91 10.64 22.19
C HIS A 378 35.74 9.84 23.47
N THR A 379 36.78 9.78 24.29
CA THR A 379 36.64 9.33 25.68
C THR A 379 35.76 10.29 26.49
N ALA A 380 35.27 9.85 27.66
CA ALA A 380 34.55 10.70 28.61
C ALA A 380 35.29 12.01 28.98
N ASN A 381 36.62 12.03 28.86
CA ASN A 381 37.47 13.20 29.12
C ASN A 381 37.64 14.13 27.89
N GLY A 382 36.96 13.85 26.77
CA GLY A 382 37.05 14.62 25.52
C GLY A 382 38.18 14.22 24.57
N THR A 383 39.14 13.39 25.01
CA THR A 383 40.27 12.93 24.16
C THR A 383 39.77 12.07 23.01
N VAL A 384 40.14 12.45 21.79
CA VAL A 384 39.84 11.73 20.54
C VAL A 384 40.63 10.42 20.48
N VAL A 385 39.93 9.31 20.20
CA VAL A 385 40.51 7.97 20.05
C VAL A 385 40.23 7.33 18.69
N MET A 386 39.24 7.87 17.97
CA MET A 386 39.00 7.63 16.54
C MET A 386 38.67 8.97 15.87
N ASP A 387 39.26 9.23 14.71
CA ASP A 387 38.97 10.35 13.83
C ASP A 387 39.12 9.85 12.38
N ILE A 388 37.98 9.67 11.71
CA ILE A 388 37.88 9.10 10.36
C ILE A 388 36.98 9.96 9.47
N GLN A 389 37.31 10.01 8.19
CA GLN A 389 36.64 10.86 7.21
C GLN A 389 36.36 10.06 5.92
N ARG A 390 35.13 10.13 5.39
CA ARG A 390 34.66 9.30 4.24
C ARG A 390 34.51 10.03 2.89
N GLY A 391 35.03 11.24 2.78
CA GLY A 391 34.96 12.12 1.60
C GLY A 391 35.57 13.47 1.95
N VAL A 392 35.83 14.40 1.02
CA VAL A 392 36.49 15.67 1.35
C VAL A 392 35.60 16.59 2.20
N ILE A 393 36.15 17.27 3.20
CA ILE A 393 35.40 18.27 3.97
C ILE A 393 34.98 19.38 2.98
N PRO A 394 33.68 19.62 2.79
CA PRO A 394 33.20 20.49 1.74
C PRO A 394 33.66 21.94 1.97
N HIS A 395 34.55 22.42 1.10
CA HIS A 395 34.78 23.85 0.96
C HIS A 395 33.52 24.46 0.33
N ALA A 396 32.85 25.38 1.03
CA ALA A 396 31.55 25.92 0.67
C ALA A 396 31.39 26.26 -0.83
N THR A 397 30.59 25.45 -1.55
CA THR A 397 30.13 25.70 -2.92
C THR A 397 28.62 25.86 -2.96
N ASP A 398 28.17 27.09 -3.15
CA ASP A 398 26.94 27.49 -3.84
C ASP A 398 25.62 26.78 -3.45
N GLY A 399 25.49 26.43 -2.17
CA GLY A 399 24.20 26.13 -1.54
C GLY A 399 23.57 24.77 -1.88
N ASN A 400 24.29 23.87 -2.53
CA ASN A 400 23.85 22.48 -2.73
C ASN A 400 24.82 21.53 -2.00
N PRO A 401 24.42 20.89 -0.89
CA PRO A 401 25.28 19.93 -0.19
C PRO A 401 25.55 18.72 -1.08
N ASP A 402 26.82 18.32 -1.18
CA ASP A 402 27.27 17.14 -1.92
C ASP A 402 26.95 15.89 -1.07
N LEU A 403 25.74 15.34 -1.24
CA LEU A 403 25.12 14.38 -0.32
C LEU A 403 25.91 13.07 -0.19
N ASP A 404 26.54 12.61 -1.27
CA ASP A 404 27.42 11.44 -1.35
C ASP A 404 28.48 11.44 -0.22
N MET A 405 28.98 12.62 0.15
CA MET A 405 30.01 12.78 1.19
C MET A 405 29.44 12.88 2.61
N SER A 406 28.15 13.15 2.79
CA SER A 406 27.59 13.45 4.12
C SER A 406 27.57 12.23 5.06
N ALA A 407 27.89 12.44 6.34
CA ALA A 407 27.70 11.47 7.42
C ALA A 407 26.45 11.87 8.25
N TYR A 408 25.28 11.93 7.59
CA TYR A 408 24.03 12.50 8.11
C TYR A 408 23.76 12.15 9.59
N ARG A 409 23.89 10.86 9.93
CA ARG A 409 24.12 10.32 11.27
C ARG A 409 25.11 9.16 11.16
N ALA A 410 25.81 8.88 12.24
CA ALA A 410 26.67 7.72 12.40
C ALA A 410 26.34 7.01 13.72
N TRP A 411 26.35 5.68 13.70
CA TRP A 411 26.06 4.86 14.89
C TRP A 411 27.02 3.68 15.00
N LYS A 412 27.41 3.32 16.22
CA LYS A 412 28.27 2.17 16.49
C LYS A 412 27.55 1.17 17.39
N MET A 413 27.34 -0.04 16.90
CA MET A 413 26.43 -1.02 17.49
C MET A 413 26.77 -2.48 17.16
N GLU A 414 26.33 -3.36 18.04
CA GLU A 414 26.44 -4.82 17.90
C GLU A 414 25.45 -5.41 16.86
N TRP A 415 25.96 -6.17 15.88
CA TRP A 415 25.19 -6.79 14.80
C TRP A 415 25.61 -8.25 14.54
N ILE A 416 24.68 -9.08 14.08
CA ILE A 416 24.97 -10.45 13.63
C ILE A 416 24.21 -10.66 12.31
N GLY A 417 24.85 -10.31 11.21
CA GLY A 417 24.34 -10.53 9.86
C GLY A 417 24.48 -11.99 9.40
N ARG A 418 23.42 -12.49 8.76
CA ARG A 418 23.25 -13.86 8.26
C ARG A 418 22.60 -13.86 6.85
N PRO A 419 23.34 -13.44 5.82
CA PRO A 419 22.79 -13.28 4.48
C PRO A 419 22.18 -14.60 3.94
N PRO A 420 21.00 -14.54 3.30
CA PRO A 420 20.34 -15.70 2.73
C PRO A 420 20.97 -16.13 1.40
N TRP A 421 21.73 -15.24 0.75
CA TRP A 421 22.60 -15.55 -0.39
C TRP A 421 23.95 -16.11 0.07
N GLY A 422 24.58 -16.95 -0.76
CA GLY A 422 25.92 -17.47 -0.50
C GLY A 422 27.03 -16.45 -0.83
N PRO A 423 28.29 -16.76 -0.46
CA PRO A 423 29.45 -15.91 -0.76
C PRO A 423 29.77 -15.87 -2.26
N SER A 424 30.50 -14.83 -2.66
CA SER A 424 30.95 -14.59 -4.03
C SER A 424 32.44 -14.93 -4.20
N ILE A 425 32.85 -15.22 -5.45
CA ILE A 425 34.23 -15.53 -5.82
C ILE A 425 34.55 -14.97 -7.20
N ALA A 426 35.79 -14.53 -7.38
CA ALA A 426 36.39 -14.26 -8.68
C ALA A 426 37.82 -14.83 -8.73
N SER A 427 38.36 -15.03 -9.93
CA SER A 427 39.75 -15.38 -10.15
C SER A 427 40.43 -14.32 -11.03
N ALA A 428 41.70 -14.05 -10.75
CA ALA A 428 42.60 -13.41 -11.70
C ALA A 428 43.51 -14.49 -12.29
N PRO A 429 43.50 -14.72 -13.62
CA PRO A 429 44.41 -15.67 -14.24
C PRO A 429 45.86 -15.20 -14.05
N PRO A 430 46.84 -16.12 -14.05
CA PRO A 430 48.24 -15.74 -13.96
C PRO A 430 48.64 -14.83 -15.14
N GLY A 431 49.38 -13.77 -14.86
CA GLY A 431 50.03 -12.97 -15.91
C GLY A 431 51.07 -13.79 -16.68
N SER A 432 51.61 -13.24 -17.78
CA SER A 432 52.58 -13.92 -18.66
C SER A 432 53.79 -14.54 -17.95
N ASP A 433 54.16 -13.98 -16.79
CA ASP A 433 55.34 -14.37 -16.00
C ASP A 433 54.99 -14.99 -14.63
N ALA A 434 53.70 -15.26 -14.35
CA ALA A 434 53.24 -15.83 -13.08
C ALA A 434 52.80 -17.29 -13.24
N THR A 435 53.21 -18.17 -12.32
CA THR A 435 52.77 -19.57 -12.25
C THR A 435 51.57 -19.82 -11.34
N ASN A 436 51.11 -18.78 -10.64
CA ASN A 436 50.17 -18.90 -9.51
C ASN A 436 48.86 -18.16 -9.86
N ALA A 437 47.72 -18.83 -9.66
CA ALA A 437 46.41 -18.19 -9.79
C ALA A 437 46.04 -17.49 -8.48
N THR A 438 45.35 -16.35 -8.56
CA THR A 438 44.85 -15.62 -7.40
C THR A 438 43.33 -15.63 -7.42
N ILE A 439 42.69 -15.92 -6.28
CA ILE A 439 41.25 -15.81 -6.12
C ILE A 439 40.90 -14.71 -5.12
N TYR A 440 39.72 -14.15 -5.29
CA TYR A 440 39.15 -13.12 -4.45
C TYR A 440 37.80 -13.62 -3.93
N VAL A 441 37.55 -13.51 -2.64
CA VAL A 441 36.35 -14.06 -1.99
C VAL A 441 35.75 -13.03 -1.03
N SER A 442 34.45 -12.81 -1.13
CA SER A 442 33.70 -11.88 -0.25
C SER A 442 32.33 -12.45 0.12
N TRP A 443 31.71 -11.91 1.18
CA TRP A 443 30.33 -12.26 1.54
C TRP A 443 29.57 -11.06 2.11
N ASN A 444 28.94 -10.30 1.22
CA ASN A 444 28.11 -9.16 1.59
C ASN A 444 27.06 -9.54 2.64
N GLY A 445 27.14 -8.94 3.83
CA GLY A 445 26.23 -9.16 4.96
C GLY A 445 26.69 -10.18 6.00
N ASP A 446 27.69 -11.03 5.74
CA ASP A 446 28.08 -12.03 6.74
C ASP A 446 29.05 -11.47 7.80
N THR A 447 28.80 -11.87 9.06
CA THR A 447 29.54 -11.46 10.26
C THR A 447 30.16 -12.63 11.03
N GLN A 448 30.04 -13.88 10.54
CA GLN A 448 30.41 -15.10 11.26
C GLN A 448 31.54 -15.91 10.60
N VAL A 449 31.90 -15.63 9.35
CA VAL A 449 33.09 -16.19 8.70
C VAL A 449 34.34 -15.64 9.37
N ASP A 450 35.13 -16.56 9.89
CA ASP A 450 36.43 -16.38 10.55
C ASP A 450 37.58 -16.68 9.56
N ARG A 451 37.38 -17.68 8.70
CA ARG A 451 38.34 -18.06 7.65
C ARG A 451 37.67 -18.64 6.40
N TRP A 452 38.41 -18.61 5.31
CA TRP A 452 38.10 -19.23 4.04
C TRP A 452 38.89 -20.52 3.83
N GLU A 453 38.21 -21.56 3.35
CA GLU A 453 38.83 -22.81 2.92
C GLU A 453 38.53 -23.04 1.43
N VAL A 454 39.58 -23.26 0.63
CA VAL A 454 39.50 -23.34 -0.83
C VAL A 454 39.67 -24.78 -1.29
N TYR A 455 38.70 -25.30 -2.02
CA TYR A 455 38.66 -26.68 -2.48
C TYR A 455 38.76 -26.76 -4.01
N ALA A 456 39.54 -27.72 -4.51
CA ALA A 456 39.64 -28.01 -5.95
C ALA A 456 38.41 -28.79 -6.43
N GLY A 457 37.89 -28.42 -7.60
CA GLY A 457 37.01 -29.26 -8.40
C GLY A 457 37.78 -29.89 -9.56
N GLU A 458 37.86 -31.21 -9.61
CA GLU A 458 38.50 -31.94 -10.72
C GLU A 458 37.62 -32.03 -11.98
N ASP A 459 36.31 -31.77 -11.85
CA ASP A 459 35.33 -31.96 -12.94
C ASP A 459 34.26 -30.84 -12.94
N GLU A 460 33.98 -30.26 -14.11
CA GLU A 460 33.08 -29.10 -14.32
C GLU A 460 31.65 -29.31 -13.79
N LYS A 461 31.23 -30.58 -13.68
CA LYS A 461 29.83 -30.97 -13.52
C LYS A 461 29.53 -31.73 -12.22
N ASN A 462 30.55 -32.20 -11.49
CA ASN A 462 30.39 -33.06 -10.31
C ASN A 462 31.53 -32.90 -9.30
N VAL A 463 31.38 -31.95 -8.36
CA VAL A 463 32.28 -31.82 -7.19
C VAL A 463 31.91 -32.87 -6.12
N THR A 464 31.99 -34.16 -6.49
CA THR A 464 31.50 -35.28 -5.65
C THR A 464 32.52 -36.38 -5.35
N SER A 465 33.69 -36.35 -5.97
CA SER A 465 34.82 -37.24 -5.63
C SER A 465 35.86 -36.49 -4.79
N SER A 466 35.61 -36.44 -3.46
CA SER A 466 36.55 -35.97 -2.42
C SER A 466 37.17 -34.58 -2.65
N PRO A 467 36.56 -33.49 -2.15
CA PRO A 467 37.11 -32.14 -2.35
C PRO A 467 38.47 -32.00 -1.67
N ARG A 468 39.54 -31.84 -2.47
CA ARG A 468 40.91 -31.59 -1.98
C ARG A 468 41.01 -30.12 -1.54
N LEU A 469 41.38 -29.89 -0.29
CA LEU A 469 41.77 -28.56 0.19
C LEU A 469 43.06 -28.11 -0.52
N VAL A 470 43.05 -26.90 -1.07
CA VAL A 470 44.13 -26.32 -1.89
C VAL A 470 44.81 -25.17 -1.16
N ALA A 471 44.03 -24.35 -0.46
CA ALA A 471 44.49 -23.22 0.33
C ALA A 471 43.50 -22.96 1.47
N ASN A 472 43.98 -22.30 2.52
CA ASN A 472 43.15 -21.66 3.54
C ASN A 472 43.69 -20.26 3.82
N SER A 473 42.82 -19.35 4.27
CA SER A 473 43.21 -18.00 4.66
C SER A 473 42.24 -17.48 5.71
N SER A 474 42.72 -16.73 6.70
CA SER A 474 41.84 -15.99 7.61
C SER A 474 41.07 -14.93 6.84
N ARG A 475 39.84 -14.60 7.27
CA ARG A 475 39.12 -13.47 6.68
C ARG A 475 39.91 -12.19 6.95
N SER A 476 40.21 -11.46 5.90
CA SER A 476 40.81 -10.13 5.94
C SER A 476 39.94 -9.21 5.09
N GLY A 477 39.55 -8.06 5.66
CA GLY A 477 38.68 -7.10 4.97
C GLY A 477 37.29 -7.62 4.60
N PHE A 478 36.68 -6.93 3.64
CA PHE A 478 35.49 -7.38 2.92
C PHE A 478 35.83 -8.44 1.88
N GLU A 479 36.87 -8.19 1.08
CA GLU A 479 37.41 -9.10 0.08
C GLU A 479 38.75 -9.68 0.56
N THR A 480 38.83 -11.00 0.59
CA THR A 480 40.07 -11.71 0.93
C THR A 480 40.74 -12.21 -0.34
N GLU A 481 41.95 -11.73 -0.62
CA GLU A 481 42.85 -12.30 -1.63
C GLU A 481 43.43 -13.63 -1.11
N ILE A 482 43.38 -14.68 -1.94
CA ILE A 482 43.99 -15.97 -1.64
C ILE A 482 44.81 -16.42 -2.86
N ARG A 483 46.11 -16.58 -2.66
CA ARG A 483 47.05 -17.06 -3.69
C ARG A 483 47.09 -18.57 -3.68
N LEU A 484 47.01 -19.18 -4.86
CA LEU A 484 47.04 -20.63 -5.04
C LEU A 484 48.43 -21.06 -5.51
N GLU A 485 49.19 -21.68 -4.60
CA GLU A 485 50.55 -22.19 -4.86
C GLU A 485 50.58 -23.67 -5.29
N ALA A 486 49.41 -24.29 -5.45
CA ALA A 486 49.29 -25.71 -5.75
C ALA A 486 49.73 -26.03 -7.20
N LEU A 487 50.74 -26.89 -7.34
CA LEU A 487 51.17 -27.46 -8.62
C LEU A 487 50.79 -28.95 -8.72
N PRO A 488 50.19 -29.42 -9.83
CA PRO A 488 49.56 -28.60 -10.87
C PRO A 488 48.36 -27.81 -10.31
N LEU A 489 48.12 -26.62 -10.86
CA LEU A 489 46.93 -25.83 -10.52
C LEU A 489 45.68 -26.63 -10.92
N PRO A 490 44.65 -26.69 -10.05
CA PRO A 490 43.37 -27.28 -10.44
C PRO A 490 42.73 -26.44 -11.55
N LYS A 491 41.90 -27.04 -12.40
CA LYS A 491 41.14 -26.26 -13.40
C LYS A 491 40.09 -25.36 -12.75
N SER A 492 39.44 -25.87 -11.70
CA SER A 492 38.36 -25.17 -11.01
C SER A 492 38.54 -25.16 -9.49
N ALA A 493 38.06 -24.11 -8.84
CA ALA A 493 38.13 -23.92 -7.40
C ALA A 493 36.79 -23.44 -6.82
N ARG A 494 36.58 -23.67 -5.53
CA ARG A 494 35.43 -23.14 -4.77
C ARG A 494 35.89 -22.76 -3.37
N ALA A 495 35.45 -21.62 -2.87
CA ALA A 495 35.70 -21.22 -1.49
C ALA A 495 34.51 -21.56 -0.58
N VAL A 496 34.82 -21.84 0.68
CA VAL A 496 33.86 -22.19 1.73
C VAL A 496 34.14 -21.29 2.93
N GLY A 497 33.11 -20.59 3.40
CA GLY A 497 33.19 -19.73 4.59
C GLY A 497 33.03 -20.56 5.84
N VAL A 498 34.01 -20.48 6.75
CA VAL A 498 34.05 -21.29 7.98
C VAL A 498 34.07 -20.36 9.20
N SER A 499 33.22 -20.69 10.17
CA SER A 499 33.16 -19.97 11.45
C SER A 499 34.32 -20.34 12.38
N GLN A 500 34.55 -19.51 13.39
CA GLN A 500 35.55 -19.76 14.45
C GLN A 500 35.39 -21.14 15.13
N SER A 501 34.17 -21.67 15.18
CA SER A 501 33.87 -23.02 15.70
C SER A 501 34.28 -24.18 14.79
N GLY A 502 34.78 -23.91 13.58
CA GLY A 502 35.03 -24.91 12.54
C GLY A 502 33.78 -25.33 11.76
N LYS A 503 32.59 -24.85 12.12
CA LYS A 503 31.37 -25.08 11.34
C LYS A 503 31.40 -24.30 10.03
N ILE A 504 31.19 -25.01 8.92
CA ILE A 504 30.94 -24.43 7.59
C ILE A 504 29.61 -23.65 7.59
N LEU A 505 29.66 -22.42 7.07
CA LEU A 505 28.51 -21.53 6.96
C LEU A 505 27.91 -21.56 5.55
N GLY A 506 28.72 -21.45 4.51
CA GLY A 506 28.27 -21.43 3.11
C GLY A 506 29.40 -21.64 2.11
N SER A 507 29.06 -21.78 0.83
CA SER A 507 30.00 -22.04 -0.27
C SER A 507 29.76 -21.11 -1.46
N THR A 508 30.83 -20.72 -2.14
CA THR A 508 30.73 -19.96 -3.40
C THR A 508 30.19 -20.83 -4.53
N ALA A 509 29.95 -20.21 -5.70
CA ALA A 509 29.97 -20.95 -6.97
C ALA A 509 31.36 -21.56 -7.20
N THR A 510 31.47 -22.50 -8.16
CA THR A 510 32.78 -22.95 -8.63
C THR A 510 33.30 -21.92 -9.65
N VAL A 511 34.57 -21.53 -9.57
CA VAL A 511 35.23 -20.66 -10.55
C VAL A 511 36.24 -21.47 -11.37
N ASP A 512 36.29 -21.26 -12.68
CA ASP A 512 37.40 -21.70 -13.53
C ASP A 512 38.60 -20.75 -13.35
N LEU A 513 39.78 -21.30 -13.07
CA LEU A 513 40.98 -20.51 -12.75
C LEU A 513 41.70 -19.93 -13.97
N ALA A 514 41.35 -20.36 -15.18
CA ALA A 514 41.91 -19.87 -16.43
C ALA A 514 40.98 -18.86 -17.14
N SER A 515 39.67 -19.09 -17.15
CA SER A 515 38.69 -18.21 -17.80
C SER A 515 38.03 -17.20 -16.86
N GLY A 516 37.97 -17.49 -15.56
CA GLY A 516 37.18 -16.72 -14.59
C GLY A 516 35.68 -17.00 -14.64
N GLU A 517 35.22 -17.94 -15.47
CA GLU A 517 33.79 -18.27 -15.54
C GLU A 517 33.29 -18.94 -14.25
N LEU A 518 32.05 -18.61 -13.87
CA LEU A 518 31.38 -19.17 -12.70
C LEU A 518 30.40 -20.28 -13.10
N HIS A 519 30.50 -21.41 -12.40
CA HIS A 519 29.71 -22.61 -12.64
C HIS A 519 28.99 -23.06 -11.35
N GLY A 520 27.68 -23.32 -11.50
CA GLY A 520 26.78 -23.63 -10.39
C GLY A 520 26.44 -22.42 -9.52
N ASN A 521 25.57 -22.63 -8.54
CA ASN A 521 25.09 -21.55 -7.67
C ASN A 521 25.90 -21.49 -6.37
N SER A 522 26.10 -20.29 -5.83
CA SER A 522 26.52 -20.11 -4.44
C SER A 522 25.42 -20.58 -3.48
N SER A 523 25.81 -20.98 -2.27
CA SER A 523 24.88 -21.50 -1.26
C SER A 523 25.20 -20.96 0.14
N SER A 524 24.16 -20.56 0.87
CA SER A 524 24.21 -20.12 2.27
C SER A 524 24.06 -21.29 3.28
N MET A 525 24.04 -22.53 2.78
CA MET A 525 24.16 -23.76 3.58
C MET A 525 24.85 -24.83 2.74
N TRP A 526 25.90 -25.44 3.26
CA TRP A 526 26.59 -26.55 2.60
C TRP A 526 26.49 -27.83 3.44
N ILE A 527 26.08 -28.94 2.82
CA ILE A 527 25.95 -30.24 3.47
C ILE A 527 27.14 -31.11 3.06
N LEU A 528 28.13 -31.21 3.94
CA LEU A 528 29.16 -32.25 3.84
C LEU A 528 28.50 -33.62 4.02
N ARG A 529 28.49 -34.44 2.96
CA ARG A 529 28.43 -35.90 3.13
C ARG A 529 29.83 -36.37 3.50
N THR A 530 30.14 -36.39 4.80
CA THR A 530 31.33 -37.07 5.30
C THR A 530 31.17 -38.57 5.07
N ASN A 531 31.88 -39.13 4.10
CA ASN A 531 32.04 -40.58 4.00
C ASN A 531 32.83 -41.04 5.24
N ALA A 532 32.13 -41.61 6.22
CA ALA A 532 32.77 -42.31 7.33
C ALA A 532 33.47 -43.57 6.78
N PRO A 533 34.67 -43.93 7.29
CA PRO A 533 35.35 -45.13 6.85
C PRO A 533 34.57 -46.39 7.24
N GLU A 534 34.39 -47.31 6.30
CA GLU A 534 33.77 -48.62 6.54
C GLU A 534 34.63 -49.47 7.49
N GLY A 535 34.03 -50.07 8.52
CA GLY A 535 34.76 -51.05 9.34
C GLY A 535 34.26 -51.35 10.76
N ALA A 536 33.02 -51.85 10.93
CA ALA A 536 32.64 -52.74 12.05
C ALA A 536 31.29 -53.44 11.71
N PRO A 537 31.06 -54.69 12.15
CA PRO A 537 30.05 -55.55 11.54
C PRO A 537 28.62 -55.34 12.06
N ARG A 538 27.66 -55.71 11.21
CA ARG A 538 26.25 -55.91 11.57
C ARG A 538 26.09 -57.16 12.44
N ASP A 539 25.07 -57.17 13.27
CA ASP A 539 24.44 -58.39 13.77
C ASP A 539 22.93 -58.30 13.53
N ASP A 540 22.31 -59.42 13.17
CA ASP A 540 21.00 -59.46 12.51
C ASP A 540 19.84 -59.76 13.48
N SER A 541 18.66 -59.19 13.25
CA SER A 541 17.39 -59.92 13.38
C SER A 541 16.21 -59.23 12.68
N ASN A 542 15.42 -60.04 11.97
CA ASN A 542 14.26 -59.61 11.17
C ASN A 542 12.99 -59.38 12.01
N GLY A 543 12.04 -58.61 11.46
CA GLY A 543 10.65 -58.59 11.94
C GLY A 543 9.73 -57.66 11.14
N GLU A 544 9.03 -58.20 10.13
CA GLU A 544 7.92 -57.49 9.47
C GLU A 544 6.69 -57.38 10.39
N GLY A 545 5.91 -56.30 10.26
CA GLY A 545 4.62 -56.19 10.95
C GLY A 545 3.90 -54.85 10.75
N ASN A 546 2.97 -54.79 9.79
CA ASN A 546 1.97 -53.71 9.72
C ASN A 546 1.00 -53.80 10.91
N ARG A 547 0.65 -52.66 11.53
CA ARG A 547 -0.73 -52.32 11.90
C ARG A 547 -0.93 -50.87 12.34
N GLU A 548 -2.19 -50.49 12.36
CA GLU A 548 -2.74 -49.14 12.54
C GLU A 548 -2.95 -48.78 14.02
N ASP A 549 -3.07 -47.47 14.25
CA ASP A 549 -3.94 -46.78 15.21
C ASP A 549 -3.73 -46.75 16.74
N GLU A 550 -4.16 -45.58 17.22
CA GLU A 550 -4.62 -45.16 18.55
C GLU A 550 -3.66 -44.70 19.68
N GLU A 551 -4.10 -43.59 20.28
CA GLU A 551 -3.58 -42.91 21.46
C GLU A 551 -3.92 -43.71 22.73
N ASP A 552 -3.15 -43.61 23.83
CA ASP A 552 -3.63 -42.83 24.99
C ASP A 552 -2.60 -42.59 26.12
N SER A 553 -2.83 -41.49 26.82
CA SER A 553 -2.57 -41.16 28.24
C SER A 553 -1.34 -41.66 29.05
N ALA A 554 -0.55 -40.67 29.49
CA ALA A 554 -0.09 -40.40 30.87
C ALA A 554 0.24 -41.55 31.87
N SER A 555 1.43 -41.48 32.50
CA SER A 555 1.62 -40.98 33.90
C SER A 555 2.98 -41.37 34.52
N HIS A 556 3.44 -40.58 35.51
CA HIS A 556 4.48 -40.85 36.54
C HIS A 556 5.88 -41.39 36.08
N THR A 557 7.02 -40.88 36.55
CA THR A 557 7.49 -40.78 37.95
C THR A 557 8.71 -39.85 38.09
N LYS A 558 9.01 -39.37 39.31
CA LYS A 558 10.31 -38.78 39.72
C LYS A 558 11.15 -39.80 40.52
N PRO A 559 12.48 -39.60 40.57
CA PRO A 559 13.28 -39.60 41.80
C PRO A 559 13.86 -38.19 42.06
N SER A 560 13.94 -37.58 43.26
CA SER A 560 14.67 -37.90 44.52
C SER A 560 16.20 -37.96 44.34
N ALA A 561 17.07 -37.34 45.16
CA ALA A 561 16.95 -36.49 46.36
C ALA A 561 18.11 -35.45 46.36
N GLY A 562 18.10 -34.32 47.09
CA GLY A 562 18.27 -34.19 48.55
C GLY A 562 19.73 -33.82 48.89
N PRO A 563 20.07 -33.31 50.09
CA PRO A 563 19.25 -33.01 51.28
C PRO A 563 18.93 -31.47 51.37
N GLU A 564 18.66 -30.76 52.49
CA GLU A 564 18.62 -31.06 53.93
C GLU A 564 17.58 -30.20 54.73
N LEU A 565 17.96 -29.67 55.91
CA LEU A 565 17.18 -29.00 56.97
C LEU A 565 17.76 -27.58 57.24
N VAL A 566 17.16 -26.60 57.95
CA VAL A 566 16.41 -26.58 59.24
C VAL A 566 15.45 -25.35 59.32
N THR A 567 14.38 -25.41 60.15
CA THR A 567 13.44 -24.31 60.53
C THR A 567 13.37 -24.23 62.09
N PRO A 568 12.64 -23.35 62.86
CA PRO A 568 11.39 -22.60 62.53
C PRO A 568 11.11 -21.24 63.29
N LYS A 569 9.82 -20.81 63.25
CA LYS A 569 9.07 -19.74 64.00
C LYS A 569 9.11 -18.32 63.38
N ALA A 570 8.01 -17.79 62.80
CA ALA A 570 6.69 -17.38 63.35
C ALA A 570 6.75 -16.06 64.17
N THR A 571 6.00 -14.99 63.86
CA THR A 571 4.52 -14.81 64.01
C THR A 571 4.09 -13.56 63.19
N LYS A 572 3.17 -13.57 62.21
CA LYS A 572 1.68 -13.57 62.22
C LYS A 572 0.95 -12.41 62.94
N MET A 573 0.26 -11.53 62.19
CA MET A 573 -1.19 -11.18 62.30
C MET A 573 -1.53 -9.94 61.42
N SER A 574 -2.80 -9.61 61.12
CA SER A 574 -3.78 -10.30 60.24
C SER A 574 -5.16 -9.61 60.26
N VAL A 575 -5.73 -9.25 59.10
CA VAL A 575 -7.18 -9.05 58.79
C VAL A 575 -7.29 -9.04 57.24
N SER A 576 -8.31 -9.50 56.50
CA SER A 576 -9.34 -10.55 56.55
C SER A 576 -10.49 -10.11 55.63
N ILE A 577 -10.68 -10.76 54.47
CA ILE A 577 -11.88 -10.59 53.62
C ILE A 577 -12.52 -11.96 53.36
N ARG A 578 -13.83 -12.08 53.59
CA ARG A 578 -14.58 -13.35 53.46
C ARG A 578 -15.07 -13.57 52.02
N ARG A 579 -15.07 -14.84 51.58
CA ARG A 579 -15.81 -15.32 50.40
C ARG A 579 -17.14 -15.97 50.83
N ALA A 580 -18.14 -15.93 49.96
CA ALA A 580 -19.40 -16.68 50.09
C ALA A 580 -19.71 -17.44 48.79
N ASN A 581 -20.44 -18.56 48.92
CA ASN A 581 -20.51 -19.60 47.89
C ASN A 581 -21.64 -19.37 46.87
N PHE A 582 -21.40 -19.74 45.60
CA PHE A 582 -22.43 -19.81 44.55
C PHE A 582 -22.97 -21.23 44.40
N VAL A 583 -24.31 -21.37 44.35
CA VAL A 583 -25.01 -22.65 44.14
C VAL A 583 -25.68 -22.69 42.77
N CYS A 584 -25.64 -23.86 42.12
CA CYS A 584 -26.11 -24.06 40.75
C CYS A 584 -27.64 -23.97 40.61
N ARG A 585 -28.11 -23.06 39.75
CA ARG A 585 -29.54 -22.81 39.48
C ARG A 585 -30.28 -23.98 38.79
N ARG A 586 -29.57 -25.03 38.35
CA ARG A 586 -30.14 -26.14 37.55
C ARG A 586 -30.83 -27.23 38.38
N CYS A 587 -30.64 -27.25 39.71
CA CYS A 587 -31.20 -28.27 40.60
C CYS A 587 -32.55 -27.87 41.24
N LEU A 588 -33.05 -26.65 41.01
CA LEU A 588 -34.22 -26.07 41.70
C LEU A 588 -35.56 -26.17 40.94
N GLN A 589 -35.61 -26.95 39.85
CA GLN A 589 -36.85 -27.18 39.07
C GLN A 589 -37.23 -28.67 38.93
N ALA A 590 -36.56 -29.57 39.65
CA ALA A 590 -36.80 -31.02 39.58
C ALA A 590 -37.71 -31.56 40.72
N SER A 591 -38.55 -30.72 41.34
CA SER A 591 -39.38 -31.11 42.48
C SER A 591 -40.83 -30.62 42.38
N ARG A 592 -41.65 -31.32 41.58
CA ARG A 592 -43.09 -31.62 41.82
C ARG A 592 -43.67 -32.42 40.65
N GLN A 593 -43.95 -33.71 40.88
CA GLN A 593 -44.88 -34.52 40.08
C GLN A 593 -46.30 -34.48 40.74
N PRO A 594 -47.26 -35.38 40.45
CA PRO A 594 -48.35 -35.08 39.52
C PRO A 594 -49.75 -35.27 40.15
N ARG A 595 -50.82 -34.93 39.42
CA ARG A 595 -52.14 -35.57 39.62
C ARG A 595 -53.01 -35.51 38.35
N ALA A 596 -54.01 -36.39 38.31
CA ALA A 596 -54.53 -36.99 37.08
C ALA A 596 -55.84 -36.37 36.53
N LEU A 597 -56.25 -36.92 35.39
CA LEU A 597 -57.45 -36.64 34.58
C LEU A 597 -58.79 -36.80 35.37
N PRO A 598 -59.90 -36.31 34.80
CA PRO A 598 -60.78 -37.26 34.09
C PRO A 598 -61.20 -36.80 32.68
N SER A 599 -62.00 -37.65 32.02
CA SER A 599 -62.33 -37.66 30.59
C SER A 599 -63.85 -37.64 30.30
N ALA A 600 -64.22 -37.41 29.03
CA ALA A 600 -65.53 -37.74 28.41
C ALA A 600 -66.76 -36.88 28.83
N HIS A 601 -67.87 -36.75 28.07
CA HIS A 601 -68.13 -36.77 26.61
C HIS A 601 -69.55 -36.18 26.32
N TYR A 602 -69.77 -35.67 25.10
CA TYR A 602 -71.04 -35.59 24.32
C TYR A 602 -72.30 -34.78 24.75
N SER A 603 -72.75 -33.96 23.77
CA SER A 603 -74.12 -33.80 23.22
C SER A 603 -75.25 -33.10 24.01
N THR A 604 -75.93 -32.16 23.34
CA THR A 604 -77.38 -32.27 22.98
C THR A 604 -77.75 -31.31 21.84
N GLN A 605 -78.72 -31.68 21.01
CA GLN A 605 -79.26 -30.88 19.90
C GLN A 605 -80.53 -30.11 20.31
N ALA A 606 -80.77 -28.94 19.71
CA ALA A 606 -82.07 -28.30 19.41
C ALA A 606 -81.80 -26.94 18.71
N GLY A 607 -82.61 -26.41 17.79
CA GLY A 607 -83.78 -26.91 17.06
C GLY A 607 -83.91 -26.10 15.74
N GLU A 608 -84.39 -26.73 14.67
CA GLU A 608 -85.69 -26.43 14.02
C GLU A 608 -85.75 -25.26 13.02
N VAL A 609 -86.61 -25.46 12.02
CA VAL A 609 -86.79 -24.63 10.81
C VAL A 609 -88.23 -24.12 10.76
N LYS A 610 -88.44 -22.88 10.29
CA LYS A 610 -89.63 -22.40 9.54
C LYS A 610 -89.26 -21.04 8.91
N ALA A 611 -89.35 -20.75 7.61
CA ALA A 611 -90.26 -21.11 6.50
C ALA A 611 -91.30 -20.02 6.20
N GLN A 612 -91.18 -19.42 5.01
CA GLN A 612 -92.15 -18.68 4.19
C GLN A 612 -91.34 -18.17 2.96
N ASP A 613 -91.36 -18.71 1.74
CA ASP A 613 -92.30 -19.50 0.90
C ASP A 613 -93.09 -18.66 -0.12
N GLN A 614 -93.45 -19.30 -1.24
CA GLN A 614 -94.24 -18.84 -2.41
C GLN A 614 -93.49 -18.06 -3.53
N GLN A 615 -93.72 -18.32 -4.83
CA GLN A 615 -94.29 -19.49 -5.55
C GLN A 615 -94.09 -19.34 -7.07
N HIS A 616 -93.96 -20.46 -7.82
CA HIS A 616 -94.30 -20.71 -9.25
C HIS A 616 -93.88 -19.70 -10.37
N ASP A 617 -93.56 -20.10 -11.61
CA ASP A 617 -94.22 -21.17 -12.40
C ASP A 617 -93.35 -21.82 -13.52
N ASN A 618 -93.86 -22.92 -14.10
CA ASN A 618 -93.19 -23.74 -15.14
C ASN A 618 -93.59 -23.39 -16.59
N LYS A 619 -92.65 -23.56 -17.55
CA LYS A 619 -92.78 -24.33 -18.83
C LYS A 619 -91.48 -24.19 -19.68
N THR A 620 -90.80 -25.28 -20.08
CA THR A 620 -90.99 -26.12 -21.32
C THR A 620 -90.75 -25.30 -22.61
N GLU A 621 -89.86 -25.64 -23.55
CA GLU A 621 -89.62 -26.89 -24.33
C GLU A 621 -88.10 -27.13 -24.58
N LYS A 622 -87.51 -28.33 -24.68
CA LYS A 622 -87.71 -29.56 -25.50
C LYS A 622 -87.21 -29.49 -26.96
N GLY A 623 -86.28 -30.38 -27.30
CA GLY A 623 -85.76 -30.65 -28.66
C GLY A 623 -84.45 -29.92 -28.99
N GLU A 624 -83.49 -30.48 -29.72
CA GLU A 624 -83.32 -31.86 -30.20
C GLU A 624 -81.83 -32.09 -30.56
N ALA A 625 -81.35 -33.34 -30.56
CA ALA A 625 -79.94 -33.63 -30.80
C ALA A 625 -79.58 -33.67 -32.30
N LYS A 626 -78.42 -33.12 -32.66
CA LYS A 626 -77.67 -33.54 -33.85
C LYS A 626 -76.17 -33.58 -33.55
N ASP A 627 -75.56 -34.72 -33.89
CA ASP A 627 -74.13 -34.81 -34.17
C ASP A 627 -73.75 -33.79 -35.25
N ASP A 628 -72.61 -33.11 -35.06
CA ASP A 628 -71.64 -33.04 -36.15
C ASP A 628 -70.20 -32.83 -35.63
N LYS A 629 -69.32 -33.70 -36.15
CA LYS A 629 -67.85 -33.72 -36.20
C LYS A 629 -67.02 -32.87 -35.21
N LYS A 630 -66.11 -33.59 -34.55
CA LYS A 630 -64.77 -33.09 -34.20
C LYS A 630 -64.09 -32.55 -35.47
N ASP A 631 -63.75 -31.27 -35.47
CA ASP A 631 -62.48 -30.83 -36.05
C ASP A 631 -61.51 -30.50 -34.91
N LYS A 632 -60.37 -31.21 -34.90
CA LYS A 632 -59.25 -30.87 -34.02
C LYS A 632 -58.52 -29.70 -34.64
N GLU A 633 -58.73 -28.49 -34.14
CA GLU A 633 -57.76 -27.43 -34.37
C GLU A 633 -56.39 -27.88 -33.85
N LYS A 634 -55.40 -27.85 -34.75
CA LYS A 634 -54.04 -28.28 -34.45
C LYS A 634 -53.40 -27.25 -33.52
N GLU A 635 -52.88 -27.70 -32.39
CA GLU A 635 -51.98 -26.87 -31.58
C GLU A 635 -50.84 -26.35 -32.47
N LEU A 636 -50.75 -25.03 -32.60
CA LEU A 636 -49.66 -24.37 -33.31
C LEU A 636 -48.36 -24.66 -32.58
N GLY A 637 -47.39 -25.20 -33.31
CA GLY A 637 -46.10 -25.61 -32.74
C GLY A 637 -45.36 -24.45 -32.06
N PRO A 638 -44.42 -24.74 -31.12
CA PRO A 638 -43.77 -23.72 -30.30
C PRO A 638 -42.98 -22.65 -31.07
N MET A 639 -42.63 -22.90 -32.34
CA MET A 639 -42.04 -21.91 -33.23
C MET A 639 -43.06 -20.90 -33.76
N ALA A 640 -44.31 -21.31 -34.02
CA ALA A 640 -45.38 -20.42 -34.46
C ALA A 640 -45.83 -19.47 -33.34
N ARG A 641 -45.98 -19.98 -32.10
CA ARG A 641 -46.21 -19.13 -30.91
C ARG A 641 -45.08 -18.10 -30.70
N ARG A 642 -43.82 -18.48 -30.91
CA ARG A 642 -42.70 -17.52 -30.83
C ARG A 642 -42.71 -16.49 -31.96
N LEU A 643 -43.22 -16.84 -33.15
CA LEU A 643 -43.40 -15.87 -34.23
C LEU A 643 -44.52 -14.88 -33.90
N GLU A 644 -45.60 -15.35 -33.26
CA GLU A 644 -46.72 -14.55 -32.75
C GLU A 644 -46.29 -13.59 -31.63
N GLU A 645 -45.54 -14.07 -30.63
CA GLU A 645 -44.96 -13.22 -29.57
C GLU A 645 -44.02 -12.14 -30.16
N ALA A 646 -43.17 -12.51 -31.12
CA ALA A 646 -42.24 -11.58 -31.76
C ALA A 646 -42.93 -10.53 -32.65
N THR A 647 -44.07 -10.86 -33.29
CA THR A 647 -44.86 -9.87 -34.04
C THR A 647 -45.70 -8.99 -33.11
N GLU A 648 -46.22 -9.50 -31.99
CA GLU A 648 -46.85 -8.66 -30.95
C GLU A 648 -45.86 -7.62 -30.40
N GLU A 649 -44.63 -8.00 -30.03
CA GLU A 649 -43.60 -7.04 -29.58
C GLU A 649 -43.25 -5.99 -30.65
N ALA A 650 -43.11 -6.40 -31.91
CA ALA A 650 -42.82 -5.47 -33.02
C ALA A 650 -43.94 -4.45 -33.27
N ILE A 651 -45.20 -4.83 -33.03
CA ILE A 651 -46.37 -3.94 -33.16
C ILE A 651 -46.42 -2.92 -32.02
N PHE A 652 -46.14 -3.32 -30.78
CA PHE A 652 -46.19 -2.43 -29.61
C PHE A 652 -45.01 -1.44 -29.52
N THR A 653 -43.85 -1.79 -30.07
CA THR A 653 -42.63 -0.95 -30.03
C THR A 653 -42.58 0.14 -31.13
N GLY A 654 -43.38 0.00 -32.20
CA GLY A 654 -43.82 1.11 -33.04
C GLY A 654 -42.95 1.49 -34.26
N GLY A 655 -43.50 1.30 -35.46
CA GLY A 655 -42.99 1.88 -36.71
C GLY A 655 -43.83 1.49 -37.91
N ARG A 656 -43.98 2.37 -38.92
CA ARG A 656 -44.78 2.10 -40.15
C ARG A 656 -44.34 0.83 -40.91
N ALA A 657 -43.08 0.42 -40.76
CA ALA A 657 -42.57 -0.82 -41.34
C ALA A 657 -43.20 -2.08 -40.73
N GLY A 658 -43.50 -2.08 -39.42
CA GLY A 658 -44.10 -3.24 -38.73
C GLY A 658 -45.53 -3.53 -39.20
N ARG A 659 -46.31 -2.50 -39.58
CA ARG A 659 -47.66 -2.69 -40.13
C ARG A 659 -47.61 -3.30 -41.54
N ARG A 660 -46.72 -2.83 -42.41
CA ARG A 660 -46.53 -3.44 -43.75
C ARG A 660 -46.05 -4.88 -43.67
N ALA A 661 -45.13 -5.20 -42.75
CA ALA A 661 -44.66 -6.56 -42.56
C ALA A 661 -45.77 -7.56 -42.12
N VAL A 662 -46.87 -7.06 -41.54
CA VAL A 662 -48.06 -7.86 -41.17
C VAL A 662 -49.10 -7.90 -42.30
N GLU A 663 -49.12 -6.91 -43.19
CA GLU A 663 -49.95 -6.91 -44.41
C GLU A 663 -49.35 -7.77 -45.54
N ASP A 664 -48.01 -7.78 -45.69
CA ASP A 664 -47.29 -8.59 -46.69
C ASP A 664 -47.12 -10.07 -46.28
N ALA A 665 -47.23 -10.37 -44.98
CA ALA A 665 -47.21 -11.74 -44.46
C ALA A 665 -48.64 -12.28 -44.36
N GLY A 666 -49.01 -13.22 -45.24
CA GLY A 666 -50.37 -13.77 -45.35
C GLY A 666 -50.83 -14.63 -44.16
N PHE A 667 -51.14 -13.98 -43.03
CA PHE A 667 -51.78 -14.57 -41.85
C PHE A 667 -53.29 -14.76 -42.05
N SER A 668 -53.93 -15.61 -41.24
CA SER A 668 -55.39 -15.78 -41.25
C SER A 668 -56.12 -14.56 -40.70
N GLU A 669 -57.26 -14.20 -41.30
CA GLU A 669 -58.01 -12.98 -40.95
C GLU A 669 -58.49 -12.94 -39.49
N GLU A 670 -58.82 -14.10 -38.88
CA GLU A 670 -59.20 -14.16 -37.45
C GLU A 670 -58.08 -13.72 -36.49
N LEU A 671 -56.81 -13.98 -36.83
CA LEU A 671 -55.67 -13.57 -36.02
C LEU A 671 -55.49 -12.04 -36.07
N LYS A 672 -55.71 -11.47 -37.26
CA LYS A 672 -55.63 -10.04 -37.57
C LYS A 672 -56.69 -9.23 -36.82
N GLU A 673 -57.94 -9.69 -36.75
CA GLU A 673 -58.98 -9.04 -35.95
C GLU A 673 -58.65 -9.05 -34.44
N ARG A 674 -58.13 -10.17 -33.92
CA ARG A 674 -57.68 -10.26 -32.51
C ARG A 674 -56.59 -9.25 -32.18
N LEU A 675 -55.60 -9.09 -33.05
CA LEU A 675 -54.50 -8.14 -32.87
C LEU A 675 -54.99 -6.69 -32.95
N LEU A 676 -55.89 -6.37 -33.89
CA LEU A 676 -56.48 -5.02 -33.99
C LEU A 676 -57.30 -4.63 -32.76
N ASN A 677 -58.08 -5.55 -32.20
CA ASN A 677 -58.84 -5.30 -30.97
C ASN A 677 -57.93 -5.07 -29.75
N LYS A 678 -56.83 -5.84 -29.60
CA LYS A 678 -55.81 -5.59 -28.56
C LYS A 678 -55.17 -4.20 -28.67
N ILE A 679 -54.93 -3.71 -29.90
CA ILE A 679 -54.38 -2.37 -30.15
C ILE A 679 -55.39 -1.28 -29.76
N ALA A 680 -56.67 -1.46 -30.04
CA ALA A 680 -57.73 -0.54 -29.63
C ALA A 680 -57.81 -0.42 -28.10
N ASP A 681 -57.81 -1.54 -27.39
CA ASP A 681 -57.80 -1.57 -25.91
C ASP A 681 -56.57 -0.90 -25.29
N ALA A 682 -55.39 -1.13 -25.87
CA ALA A 682 -54.15 -0.54 -25.39
C ALA A 682 -54.10 0.97 -25.63
N THR A 683 -54.51 1.43 -26.82
CA THR A 683 -54.56 2.87 -27.15
C THR A 683 -55.60 3.62 -26.31
N PHE A 684 -56.76 3.00 -26.03
CA PHE A 684 -57.78 3.54 -25.13
C PHE A 684 -57.25 3.70 -23.69
N LYS A 685 -56.48 2.73 -23.17
CA LYS A 685 -55.85 2.82 -21.85
C LYS A 685 -54.74 3.88 -21.78
N SER A 686 -53.91 4.01 -22.82
CA SER A 686 -52.88 5.05 -22.84
C SER A 686 -53.46 6.46 -22.97
N ALA A 687 -54.54 6.64 -23.73
CA ALA A 687 -55.18 7.94 -23.92
C ALA A 687 -55.88 8.46 -22.64
N ASN A 688 -56.38 7.55 -21.79
CA ASN A 688 -57.13 7.87 -20.57
C ASN A 688 -56.35 7.57 -19.28
N ALA A 689 -55.02 7.53 -19.33
CA ALA A 689 -54.17 7.07 -18.24
C ALA A 689 -54.36 7.86 -16.91
N SER A 690 -54.62 9.17 -16.97
CA SER A 690 -54.90 9.99 -15.78
C SER A 690 -56.23 9.62 -15.11
N ALA A 691 -57.29 9.37 -15.89
CA ALA A 691 -58.59 8.95 -15.36
C ALA A 691 -58.52 7.56 -14.68
N PHE A 692 -57.72 6.64 -15.23
CA PHE A 692 -57.45 5.36 -14.57
C PHE A 692 -56.60 5.50 -13.29
N ALA A 693 -55.67 6.46 -13.25
CA ALA A 693 -54.90 6.76 -12.04
C ALA A 693 -55.77 7.38 -10.94
N GLU A 694 -56.65 8.32 -11.29
CA GLU A 694 -57.61 8.96 -10.37
C GLU A 694 -58.62 7.95 -9.80
N ALA A 695 -59.19 7.10 -10.66
CA ALA A 695 -60.09 6.00 -10.24
C ALA A 695 -59.40 4.94 -9.35
N GLY A 696 -58.05 4.89 -9.36
CA GLY A 696 -57.25 4.01 -8.52
C GLY A 696 -56.91 4.57 -7.13
N LEU A 697 -57.23 5.84 -6.83
CA LEU A 697 -56.90 6.46 -5.55
C LEU A 697 -57.89 6.08 -4.44
N SER A 698 -57.37 5.64 -3.29
CA SER A 698 -58.17 5.39 -2.09
C SER A 698 -58.49 6.69 -1.33
N SER A 699 -59.67 6.74 -0.71
CA SER A 699 -60.25 7.93 -0.06
C SER A 699 -59.33 8.73 0.90
N PRO A 700 -58.38 8.14 1.65
CA PRO A 700 -57.48 8.90 2.54
C PRO A 700 -56.34 9.67 1.85
N ALA A 701 -56.21 9.64 0.51
CA ALA A 701 -55.10 10.30 -0.18
C ALA A 701 -55.09 11.83 0.06
N GLY A 702 -53.95 12.36 0.49
CA GLY A 702 -53.77 13.77 0.84
C GLY A 702 -53.89 14.72 -0.36
N GLU A 703 -54.27 15.97 -0.09
CA GLU A 703 -54.66 16.97 -1.09
C GLU A 703 -53.59 17.19 -2.18
N GLY A 704 -52.32 17.40 -1.80
CA GLY A 704 -51.21 17.52 -2.75
C GLY A 704 -51.01 16.28 -3.64
N THR A 705 -51.23 15.07 -3.11
CA THR A 705 -51.16 13.82 -3.90
C THR A 705 -52.30 13.73 -4.91
N ARG A 706 -53.50 14.19 -4.54
CA ARG A 706 -54.63 14.29 -5.47
C ARG A 706 -54.32 15.28 -6.59
N HIS A 707 -53.85 16.49 -6.25
CA HIS A 707 -53.47 17.51 -7.25
C HIS A 707 -52.39 17.02 -8.23
N ILE A 708 -51.39 16.27 -7.77
CA ILE A 708 -50.36 15.68 -8.63
C ILE A 708 -50.94 14.58 -9.54
N THR A 709 -51.93 13.81 -9.06
CA THR A 709 -52.53 12.70 -9.84
C THR A 709 -53.56 13.23 -10.85
N SER A 710 -54.27 14.30 -10.53
CA SER A 710 -55.18 15.03 -11.43
C SER A 710 -54.46 16.03 -12.34
N ALA A 711 -53.13 16.21 -12.18
CA ALA A 711 -52.36 17.12 -13.01
C ALA A 711 -52.34 16.62 -14.47
N LYS A 712 -52.57 17.53 -15.41
CA LYS A 712 -52.44 17.22 -16.83
C LYS A 712 -50.98 16.87 -17.14
N ALA A 713 -50.75 15.78 -17.87
CA ALA A 713 -49.40 15.38 -18.29
C ALA A 713 -48.72 16.53 -19.07
N TRP A 714 -47.46 16.83 -18.73
CA TRP A 714 -46.66 17.89 -19.33
C TRP A 714 -46.55 17.68 -20.85
N THR A 715 -47.10 18.59 -21.66
CA THR A 715 -47.12 18.48 -23.14
C THR A 715 -45.95 19.16 -23.85
N GLY A 716 -45.16 19.97 -23.14
CA GLY A 716 -43.97 20.66 -23.65
C GLY A 716 -44.00 22.17 -23.40
N GLU A 717 -45.21 22.70 -23.20
CA GLU A 717 -45.49 24.13 -23.00
C GLU A 717 -46.10 24.32 -21.60
N GLU A 718 -45.59 25.29 -20.84
CA GLU A 718 -46.07 25.63 -19.49
C GLU A 718 -47.17 26.70 -19.58
N SER A 719 -48.19 26.65 -18.70
CA SER A 719 -49.26 27.65 -18.75
C SER A 719 -48.78 29.01 -18.23
N THR A 720 -49.42 30.08 -18.70
CA THR A 720 -49.16 31.44 -18.18
C THR A 720 -49.56 31.60 -16.71
N ALA A 721 -50.44 30.74 -16.19
CA ALA A 721 -50.82 30.74 -14.78
C ALA A 721 -49.75 30.07 -13.90
N ASP A 722 -49.21 28.92 -14.32
CA ASP A 722 -48.19 28.17 -13.58
C ASP A 722 -46.85 28.92 -13.56
N THR A 723 -46.46 29.51 -14.70
CA THR A 723 -45.27 30.39 -14.77
C THR A 723 -45.39 31.61 -13.85
N VAL A 724 -46.57 32.24 -13.76
CA VAL A 724 -46.81 33.35 -12.82
C VAL A 724 -46.82 32.88 -11.36
N LEU A 725 -47.40 31.71 -11.06
CA LEU A 725 -47.38 31.13 -9.72
C LEU A 725 -45.93 30.85 -9.26
N ARG A 726 -45.10 30.27 -10.14
CA ARG A 726 -43.69 30.02 -9.88
C ARG A 726 -42.90 31.32 -9.67
N MET A 727 -43.14 32.36 -10.46
CA MET A 727 -42.54 33.68 -10.25
C MET A 727 -42.95 34.32 -8.91
N LEU A 728 -44.18 34.09 -8.44
CA LEU A 728 -44.68 34.61 -7.16
C LEU A 728 -44.08 33.88 -5.95
N ASP A 729 -43.84 32.58 -6.05
CA ASP A 729 -43.12 31.81 -5.02
C ASP A 729 -41.62 32.14 -5.02
N ASP A 730 -40.98 32.21 -6.19
CA ASP A 730 -39.56 32.60 -6.33
C ASP A 730 -39.30 34.04 -5.81
N ALA A 731 -40.30 34.93 -5.87
CA ALA A 731 -40.22 36.30 -5.34
C ALA A 731 -40.20 36.37 -3.80
N LYS A 732 -40.67 35.33 -3.08
CA LYS A 732 -40.67 35.28 -1.62
C LYS A 732 -39.49 34.47 -1.07
N LYS A 733 -38.33 35.13 -0.92
CA LYS A 733 -37.18 34.55 -0.19
C LYS A 733 -37.63 34.04 1.20
N PRO A 734 -37.45 32.74 1.52
CA PRO A 734 -37.93 32.19 2.77
C PRO A 734 -37.06 32.67 3.95
N LEU A 735 -37.70 33.03 5.07
CA LEU A 735 -37.05 33.66 6.22
C LEU A 735 -35.79 32.93 6.72
N ALA A 736 -34.81 33.70 7.19
CA ALA A 736 -33.54 33.18 7.69
C ALA A 736 -33.76 32.16 8.84
N PRO A 737 -32.93 31.10 8.97
CA PRO A 737 -33.20 29.97 9.87
C PRO A 737 -33.43 30.35 11.34
N GLY A 738 -32.77 31.40 11.84
CA GLY A 738 -32.92 31.87 13.23
C GLY A 738 -34.30 32.46 13.59
N LEU A 739 -35.12 32.83 12.59
CA LEU A 739 -36.48 33.35 12.79
C LEU A 739 -37.58 32.29 12.60
N ARG A 740 -37.20 31.04 12.29
CA ARG A 740 -38.15 29.92 12.23
C ARG A 740 -38.25 29.32 13.64
N GLY A 741 -39.43 29.44 14.25
CA GLY A 741 -39.67 29.01 15.64
C GLY A 741 -39.26 27.56 15.89
N LYS A 742 -38.64 27.29 17.05
CA LYS A 742 -38.13 25.96 17.42
C LYS A 742 -39.27 24.94 17.55
N PHE A 743 -39.33 24.00 16.63
CA PHE A 743 -40.19 22.82 16.75
C PHE A 743 -39.61 21.85 17.79
N GLN A 744 -40.36 21.57 18.86
CA GLN A 744 -40.02 20.52 19.84
C GLN A 744 -40.88 19.27 19.56
N PRO A 745 -40.30 18.14 19.14
CA PRO A 745 -41.02 16.87 19.12
C PRO A 745 -41.28 16.37 20.55
N PRO A 746 -42.33 15.54 20.78
CA PRO A 746 -42.67 15.04 22.11
C PRO A 746 -41.56 14.14 22.69
N PRO A 747 -41.41 14.08 24.03
CA PRO A 747 -40.31 13.38 24.67
C PRO A 747 -40.42 11.86 24.45
N VAL A 748 -39.40 11.29 23.79
CA VAL A 748 -39.24 9.85 23.59
C VAL A 748 -38.68 9.24 24.89
N ASP A 749 -39.41 8.30 25.50
CA ASP A 749 -38.94 7.59 26.70
C ASP A 749 -37.78 6.64 26.34
N MET A 750 -36.56 7.07 26.63
CA MET A 750 -35.30 6.39 26.29
C MET A 750 -34.97 5.16 27.16
N ARG A 751 -35.93 4.65 27.94
CA ARG A 751 -35.74 3.46 28.79
C ARG A 751 -35.71 2.17 27.97
N LEU A 752 -34.63 1.40 28.11
CA LEU A 752 -34.38 0.12 27.43
C LEU A 752 -35.44 -0.95 27.79
N GLN A 753 -36.54 -0.98 27.03
CA GLN A 753 -37.60 -1.99 27.13
C GLN A 753 -37.09 -3.37 26.67
N LYS A 754 -37.10 -4.34 27.58
CA LYS A 754 -36.64 -5.71 27.31
C LYS A 754 -37.68 -6.48 26.49
N GLN A 755 -37.39 -6.67 25.20
CA GLN A 755 -38.23 -7.46 24.29
C GLN A 755 -38.58 -8.84 24.88
N LEU A 756 -39.88 -9.14 24.97
CA LEU A 756 -40.40 -10.41 25.48
C LEU A 756 -39.97 -11.57 24.57
N ARG A 757 -39.47 -12.66 25.17
CA ARG A 757 -39.07 -13.87 24.44
C ARG A 757 -40.30 -14.61 23.90
N ARG A 758 -40.64 -14.36 22.64
CA ARG A 758 -41.69 -15.07 21.89
C ARG A 758 -41.45 -16.58 21.83
N SER A 759 -42.53 -17.35 21.92
CA SER A 759 -42.51 -18.81 21.95
C SER A 759 -42.07 -19.41 20.60
N ALA A 760 -41.42 -20.59 20.63
CA ALA A 760 -41.06 -21.32 19.41
C ALA A 760 -42.30 -21.63 18.54
N ARG A 761 -43.45 -21.90 19.16
CA ARG A 761 -44.74 -22.14 18.48
C ARG A 761 -45.25 -20.90 17.75
N GLU A 762 -45.03 -19.73 18.36
CA GLU A 762 -45.40 -18.40 17.84
C GLU A 762 -44.52 -18.01 16.64
N LYS A 763 -43.22 -18.36 16.69
CA LYS A 763 -42.30 -18.22 15.55
C LYS A 763 -42.68 -19.14 14.40
N ALA A 764 -43.04 -20.41 14.68
CA ALA A 764 -43.47 -21.37 13.66
C ALA A 764 -44.79 -20.96 13.00
N ALA A 765 -45.77 -20.46 13.76
CA ALA A 765 -47.00 -19.89 13.23
C ALA A 765 -46.71 -18.70 12.29
N LYS A 766 -45.93 -17.72 12.76
CA LYS A 766 -45.59 -16.53 11.96
C LYS A 766 -44.72 -16.84 10.73
N ALA A 767 -43.97 -17.94 10.75
CA ALA A 767 -43.27 -18.46 9.57
C ALA A 767 -44.26 -19.07 8.56
N ARG A 768 -45.22 -19.89 9.02
CA ARG A 768 -46.30 -20.42 8.17
C ARG A 768 -47.15 -19.31 7.55
N ASP A 769 -47.55 -18.29 8.33
CA ASP A 769 -48.33 -17.17 7.81
C ASP A 769 -47.58 -16.38 6.73
N ARG A 770 -46.25 -16.23 6.89
CA ARG A 770 -45.37 -15.60 5.90
C ARG A 770 -45.19 -16.43 4.63
N VAL A 771 -45.07 -17.76 4.75
CA VAL A 771 -45.02 -18.64 3.57
C VAL A 771 -46.37 -18.63 2.84
N ASN A 772 -47.48 -18.68 3.56
CA ASN A 772 -48.82 -18.58 2.97
C ASN A 772 -49.08 -17.24 2.28
N THR A 773 -48.59 -16.11 2.84
CA THR A 773 -48.66 -14.81 2.15
C THR A 773 -47.76 -14.75 0.92
N TYR A 774 -46.58 -15.38 0.93
CA TYR A 774 -45.70 -15.43 -0.24
C TYR A 774 -46.30 -16.29 -1.38
N VAL A 775 -46.87 -17.45 -1.05
CA VAL A 775 -47.62 -18.30 -1.99
C VAL A 775 -48.87 -17.56 -2.50
N GLY A 776 -49.56 -16.80 -1.64
CA GLY A 776 -50.70 -15.96 -2.01
C GLY A 776 -50.35 -14.82 -2.96
N MET A 777 -49.23 -14.13 -2.76
CA MET A 777 -48.76 -13.05 -3.65
C MET A 777 -48.36 -13.56 -5.05
N GLY A 778 -47.91 -14.81 -5.16
CA GLY A 778 -47.73 -15.48 -6.46
C GLY A 778 -49.00 -15.54 -7.31
N GLY A 779 -50.18 -15.55 -6.66
CA GLY A 779 -51.48 -15.58 -7.33
C GLY A 779 -51.84 -14.32 -8.14
N GLN A 780 -51.14 -13.19 -7.95
CA GLN A 780 -51.40 -11.98 -8.76
C GLN A 780 -50.78 -12.02 -10.16
N ARG A 781 -49.82 -12.92 -10.44
CA ARG A 781 -49.33 -13.19 -11.81
C ARG A 781 -50.08 -14.31 -12.53
N ALA A 782 -50.81 -15.16 -11.78
CA ALA A 782 -51.55 -16.32 -12.32
C ALA A 782 -53.05 -16.04 -12.57
N LYS A 783 -53.45 -14.78 -12.80
CA LYS A 783 -54.85 -14.38 -13.03
C LYS A 783 -55.31 -14.38 -14.49
N ASN A 784 -54.41 -14.54 -15.46
CA ASN A 784 -54.76 -14.65 -16.88
C ASN A 784 -54.52 -16.08 -17.38
N GLY A 785 -55.59 -16.86 -17.55
CA GLY A 785 -55.66 -17.92 -18.56
C GLY A 785 -55.25 -19.36 -18.22
N MET A 786 -55.09 -19.74 -16.95
CA MET A 786 -54.84 -21.16 -16.56
C MET A 786 -56.07 -21.78 -15.89
N ASN A 787 -56.33 -23.06 -16.17
CA ASN A 787 -57.46 -23.80 -15.60
C ASN A 787 -57.17 -24.24 -14.15
N GLU A 788 -58.19 -24.52 -13.33
CA GLU A 788 -57.96 -24.77 -11.88
C GLU A 788 -57.10 -26.02 -11.60
N ASP A 789 -57.26 -27.08 -12.38
CA ASP A 789 -56.43 -28.30 -12.26
C ASP A 789 -54.95 -28.02 -12.55
N GLU A 790 -54.65 -27.11 -13.49
CA GLU A 790 -53.29 -26.67 -13.80
C GLU A 790 -52.72 -25.80 -12.67
N LYS A 791 -53.55 -24.98 -12.02
CA LYS A 791 -53.14 -24.20 -10.84
C LYS A 791 -52.87 -25.10 -9.63
N GLU A 792 -53.55 -26.23 -9.47
CA GLU A 792 -53.21 -27.21 -8.44
C GLU A 792 -51.95 -28.00 -8.79
N ALA A 793 -51.77 -28.43 -10.04
CA ALA A 793 -50.53 -29.06 -10.51
C ALA A 793 -49.31 -28.15 -10.31
N TRP A 794 -49.41 -26.87 -10.67
CA TRP A 794 -48.36 -25.87 -10.47
C TRP A 794 -48.08 -25.58 -8.99
N ARG A 795 -49.12 -25.49 -8.16
CA ARG A 795 -48.97 -25.39 -6.69
C ARG A 795 -48.32 -26.64 -6.10
N LYS A 796 -48.54 -27.82 -6.67
CA LYS A 796 -47.93 -29.08 -6.25
C LYS A 796 -46.46 -29.17 -6.66
N GLU A 797 -46.12 -28.83 -7.91
CA GLU A 797 -44.72 -28.74 -8.39
C GLU A 797 -43.90 -27.73 -7.57
N LEU A 798 -44.47 -26.56 -7.25
CA LEU A 798 -43.84 -25.59 -6.36
C LEU A 798 -43.64 -26.14 -4.94
N ARG A 799 -44.55 -26.99 -4.45
CA ARG A 799 -44.44 -27.60 -3.11
C ARG A 799 -43.38 -28.69 -3.06
N GLU A 800 -43.33 -29.54 -4.09
CA GLU A 800 -42.31 -30.59 -4.27
C GLU A 800 -40.90 -29.99 -4.46
N ARG A 801 -40.78 -28.82 -5.11
CA ARG A 801 -39.52 -28.02 -5.17
C ARG A 801 -38.99 -27.53 -3.82
N PHE A 802 -39.83 -27.50 -2.78
CA PHE A 802 -39.43 -27.12 -1.42
C PHE A 802 -39.49 -28.28 -0.41
N GLU A 803 -39.65 -29.53 -0.88
CA GLU A 803 -39.37 -30.70 -0.06
C GLU A 803 -37.84 -30.94 0.04
N PRO A 804 -37.33 -31.41 1.19
CA PRO A 804 -35.90 -31.53 1.45
C PRO A 804 -35.28 -32.74 0.72
N GLY A 805 -35.07 -32.61 -0.59
CA GLY A 805 -34.43 -33.66 -1.40
C GLY A 805 -34.22 -33.38 -2.90
N ALA A 806 -34.73 -32.29 -3.47
CA ALA A 806 -34.59 -31.99 -4.90
C ALA A 806 -33.32 -31.19 -5.23
N ARG A 807 -32.62 -31.61 -6.30
CA ARG A 807 -31.26 -31.15 -6.69
C ARG A 807 -31.17 -29.66 -7.04
N ALA A 808 -30.16 -28.97 -6.50
CA ALA A 808 -29.74 -27.65 -6.98
C ALA A 808 -28.91 -27.73 -8.27
N LEU A 809 -29.27 -26.97 -9.30
CA LEU A 809 -28.46 -26.80 -10.51
C LEU A 809 -27.43 -25.66 -10.32
N PRO A 810 -26.18 -25.80 -10.79
CA PRO A 810 -25.07 -24.91 -10.39
C PRO A 810 -24.99 -23.58 -11.17
N ASN A 811 -25.93 -23.29 -12.07
CA ASN A 811 -25.80 -22.20 -13.05
C ASN A 811 -26.34 -20.84 -12.59
N SER A 812 -26.50 -20.62 -11.28
CA SER A 812 -26.90 -19.32 -10.72
C SER A 812 -26.23 -19.04 -9.37
N ILE A 813 -26.06 -17.76 -9.05
CA ILE A 813 -25.48 -17.30 -7.77
C ILE A 813 -26.30 -17.83 -6.58
N THR A 814 -27.62 -17.96 -6.74
CA THR A 814 -28.52 -18.57 -5.75
C THR A 814 -28.36 -20.10 -5.65
N GLY A 815 -28.10 -20.79 -6.75
CA GLY A 815 -27.78 -22.23 -6.74
C GLY A 815 -26.46 -22.54 -6.03
N LEU A 816 -25.43 -21.72 -6.25
CA LEU A 816 -24.15 -21.81 -5.53
C LEU A 816 -24.31 -21.53 -4.02
N ALA A 817 -25.13 -20.54 -3.64
CA ALA A 817 -25.43 -20.26 -2.24
C ALA A 817 -26.19 -21.42 -1.55
N ALA A 818 -27.12 -22.07 -2.26
CA ALA A 818 -27.81 -23.26 -1.76
C ALA A 818 -26.85 -24.43 -1.55
N LEU A 819 -25.97 -24.70 -2.53
CA LEU A 819 -24.98 -25.78 -2.46
C LEU A 819 -23.90 -25.54 -1.38
N ALA A 820 -23.55 -24.27 -1.12
CA ALA A 820 -22.70 -23.90 0.01
C ALA A 820 -23.39 -24.19 1.36
N ASN A 821 -24.66 -23.82 1.51
CA ASN A 821 -25.44 -24.13 2.72
C ASN A 821 -25.61 -25.64 2.93
N GLU A 822 -25.91 -26.39 1.87
CA GLU A 822 -26.00 -27.86 1.92
C GLU A 822 -24.68 -28.51 2.36
N ARG A 823 -23.54 -28.02 1.87
CA ARG A 823 -22.21 -28.47 2.33
C ARG A 823 -21.93 -28.12 3.79
N ILE A 824 -22.37 -26.96 4.26
CA ILE A 824 -22.25 -26.53 5.66
C ILE A 824 -23.12 -27.44 6.55
N GLU A 825 -24.39 -27.68 6.20
CA GLU A 825 -25.25 -28.59 6.96
C GLU A 825 -24.73 -30.02 6.97
N ASN A 826 -24.24 -30.54 5.83
CA ASN A 826 -23.60 -31.86 5.76
C ASN A 826 -22.29 -31.96 6.56
N ALA A 827 -21.55 -30.85 6.75
CA ALA A 827 -20.37 -30.81 7.61
C ALA A 827 -20.73 -30.66 9.11
N ILE A 828 -21.82 -29.96 9.44
CA ILE A 828 -22.40 -29.92 10.78
C ILE A 828 -22.93 -31.31 11.19
N ALA A 829 -23.65 -31.99 10.29
CA ALA A 829 -24.15 -33.35 10.49
C ALA A 829 -23.02 -34.37 10.70
N ARG A 830 -21.93 -34.25 9.92
CA ARG A 830 -20.67 -35.01 10.12
C ARG A 830 -19.87 -34.59 11.37
N GLY A 831 -20.37 -33.64 12.17
CA GLY A 831 -19.77 -33.26 13.45
C GLY A 831 -18.50 -32.41 13.35
N GLN A 832 -18.07 -32.01 12.16
CA GLN A 832 -16.81 -31.27 11.91
C GLN A 832 -16.77 -29.91 12.62
N PHE A 833 -17.92 -29.36 13.01
CA PHE A 833 -18.04 -28.10 13.75
C PHE A 833 -18.03 -28.24 15.28
N LYS A 834 -17.97 -29.46 15.84
CA LYS A 834 -18.10 -29.66 17.31
C LYS A 834 -16.87 -29.20 18.10
N ASN A 835 -15.66 -29.36 17.55
CA ASN A 835 -14.39 -29.08 18.23
C ASN A 835 -13.48 -28.07 17.50
N ILE A 836 -14.05 -27.06 16.82
CA ILE A 836 -13.22 -25.99 16.23
C ILE A 836 -12.70 -25.08 17.35
N PRO A 837 -11.37 -24.88 17.52
CA PRO A 837 -10.85 -23.93 18.49
C PRO A 837 -11.30 -22.52 18.13
N ARG A 838 -11.96 -21.82 19.07
CA ARG A 838 -12.38 -20.43 18.86
C ARG A 838 -11.16 -19.52 18.84
N GLY A 839 -10.69 -19.17 17.65
CA GLY A 839 -9.73 -18.09 17.44
C GLY A 839 -10.23 -16.76 18.03
N LYS A 840 -9.28 -15.83 18.30
CA LYS A 840 -9.61 -14.47 18.74
C LYS A 840 -10.65 -13.87 17.80
N GLY A 841 -11.73 -13.33 18.37
CA GLY A 841 -12.88 -12.86 17.60
C GLY A 841 -12.49 -11.87 16.51
N VAL A 842 -13.06 -12.05 15.31
CA VAL A 842 -12.87 -11.15 14.16
C VAL A 842 -13.11 -9.72 14.62
N LYS A 843 -12.12 -8.83 14.44
CA LYS A 843 -12.28 -7.39 14.73
C LYS A 843 -13.51 -6.89 13.98
N ARG A 844 -14.52 -6.40 14.72
CA ARG A 844 -15.63 -5.65 14.13
C ARG A 844 -15.09 -4.31 13.66
N ASP A 845 -15.33 -3.97 12.41
CA ASP A 845 -14.99 -2.64 11.90
C ASP A 845 -15.96 -1.61 12.47
N ALA A 846 -15.44 -0.59 13.14
CA ALA A 846 -16.24 0.49 13.72
C ALA A 846 -17.06 1.27 12.69
N ARG A 847 -16.73 1.17 11.39
CA ARG A 847 -17.49 1.78 10.28
C ARG A 847 -18.70 0.97 9.84
N ALA A 848 -18.83 -0.31 10.23
CA ALA A 848 -20.00 -1.13 9.92
C ALA A 848 -21.27 -0.67 10.66
N ASP A 849 -21.11 0.05 11.76
CA ASP A 849 -22.21 0.64 12.55
C ASP A 849 -22.51 2.11 12.14
N ASN A 850 -21.91 2.63 11.06
CA ASN A 850 -22.16 3.99 10.58
C ASN A 850 -23.50 4.08 9.80
N PRO A 851 -24.51 4.84 10.28
CA PRO A 851 -25.82 4.93 9.61
C PRO A 851 -25.79 5.61 8.23
N PHE A 852 -24.70 6.31 7.90
CA PHE A 852 -24.57 7.12 6.68
C PHE A 852 -23.82 6.42 5.53
N ILE A 853 -23.43 5.16 5.70
CA ILE A 853 -22.82 4.34 4.65
C ILE A 853 -23.78 3.19 4.35
N ASP A 854 -24.14 2.98 3.07
CA ASP A 854 -24.91 1.78 2.72
C ASP A 854 -24.08 0.54 3.03
N THR A 855 -24.63 -0.32 3.90
CA THR A 855 -24.06 -1.63 4.22
C THR A 855 -23.73 -2.46 2.98
N THR A 856 -24.49 -2.30 1.89
CA THR A 856 -24.27 -3.01 0.62
C THR A 856 -22.97 -2.54 -0.06
N GLU A 857 -22.82 -1.22 -0.26
CA GLU A 857 -21.60 -0.63 -0.84
C GLU A 857 -20.37 -0.89 0.04
N TYR A 858 -20.52 -0.78 1.36
CA TYR A 858 -19.45 -1.05 2.31
C TYR A 858 -18.95 -2.50 2.23
N ILE A 859 -19.87 -3.46 2.23
CA ILE A 859 -19.56 -4.89 2.12
C ILE A 859 -18.99 -5.22 0.74
N MET A 860 -19.51 -4.61 -0.33
CA MET A 860 -19.02 -4.80 -1.69
C MET A 860 -17.59 -4.27 -1.87
N ASN A 861 -17.32 -3.03 -1.45
CA ASN A 861 -15.97 -2.45 -1.49
C ASN A 861 -14.98 -3.26 -0.64
N LYS A 862 -15.41 -3.79 0.50
CA LYS A 862 -14.61 -4.66 1.36
C LYS A 862 -14.36 -6.05 0.75
N MET A 863 -15.28 -6.58 -0.07
CA MET A 863 -15.04 -7.80 -0.86
C MET A 863 -14.07 -7.53 -2.01
N ILE A 864 -14.23 -6.43 -2.73
CA ILE A 864 -13.31 -5.99 -3.80
C ILE A 864 -11.88 -5.84 -3.26
N GLN A 865 -11.70 -5.12 -2.14
CA GLN A 865 -10.41 -4.96 -1.45
C GLN A 865 -9.80 -6.25 -0.87
N ARG A 866 -10.57 -7.36 -0.82
CA ARG A 866 -10.10 -8.65 -0.29
C ARG A 866 -9.88 -9.71 -1.37
N GLN A 867 -10.27 -9.43 -2.61
CA GLN A 867 -10.22 -10.39 -3.70
C GLN A 867 -9.28 -9.95 -4.84
N ASP A 868 -8.73 -8.73 -4.79
CA ASP A 868 -7.92 -8.11 -5.85
C ASP A 868 -8.59 -8.12 -7.25
N ILE A 869 -9.92 -8.21 -7.28
CA ILE A 869 -10.71 -8.18 -8.51
C ILE A 869 -10.98 -6.72 -8.86
N VAL A 870 -10.39 -6.23 -9.95
CA VAL A 870 -10.72 -4.94 -10.54
C VAL A 870 -12.15 -5.02 -11.13
N PRO A 871 -13.09 -4.15 -10.71
CA PRO A 871 -14.42 -4.09 -11.32
C PRO A 871 -14.36 -3.87 -12.84
N PRO A 872 -15.16 -4.59 -13.67
CA PRO A 872 -15.08 -4.51 -15.13
C PRO A 872 -15.24 -3.10 -15.73
N TRP A 873 -15.94 -2.20 -15.05
CA TRP A 873 -16.07 -0.80 -15.48
C TRP A 873 -14.77 0.00 -15.33
N ILE A 874 -13.87 -0.38 -14.41
CA ILE A 874 -12.54 0.24 -14.25
C ILE A 874 -11.59 -0.22 -15.37
N GLU A 875 -11.65 -1.49 -15.78
CA GLU A 875 -10.94 -1.96 -16.97
C GLU A 875 -11.39 -1.20 -18.23
N LYS A 876 -12.72 -1.03 -18.40
CA LYS A 876 -13.30 -0.19 -19.46
C LYS A 876 -12.92 1.29 -19.33
N GLN A 877 -12.68 1.80 -18.12
CA GLN A 877 -12.17 3.14 -17.89
C GLN A 877 -10.76 3.31 -18.44
N GLN A 878 -9.88 2.32 -18.19
CA GLN A 878 -8.51 2.30 -18.69
C GLN A 878 -8.47 2.17 -20.22
N GLU A 879 -9.31 1.30 -20.80
CA GLU A 879 -9.46 1.15 -22.25
C GLU A 879 -9.92 2.47 -22.90
N LEU A 880 -10.96 3.11 -22.36
CA LEU A 880 -11.47 4.39 -22.84
C LEU A 880 -10.42 5.51 -22.73
N ALA A 881 -9.68 5.57 -21.63
CA ALA A 881 -8.60 6.54 -21.43
C ALA A 881 -7.45 6.34 -22.43
N LYS A 882 -7.09 5.08 -22.71
CA LYS A 882 -6.04 4.71 -23.68
C LYS A 882 -6.42 5.10 -25.11
N GLU A 883 -7.61 4.74 -25.56
CA GLU A 883 -8.11 5.10 -26.90
C GLU A 883 -8.29 6.62 -27.06
N LEU A 884 -8.83 7.31 -26.05
CA LEU A 884 -8.95 8.78 -26.06
C LEU A 884 -7.57 9.46 -26.13
N GLY A 885 -6.60 8.95 -25.37
CA GLY A 885 -5.21 9.44 -25.39
C GLY A 885 -4.55 9.24 -26.76
N ALA A 886 -4.74 8.08 -27.38
CA ALA A 886 -4.25 7.79 -28.73
C ALA A 886 -4.88 8.71 -29.80
N PHE A 887 -6.20 8.90 -29.74
CA PHE A 887 -6.93 9.80 -30.65
C PHE A 887 -6.45 11.25 -30.53
N ARG A 888 -6.42 11.81 -29.31
CA ARG A 888 -5.93 13.18 -29.07
C ARG A 888 -4.45 13.36 -29.40
N GLY A 889 -3.62 12.35 -29.14
CA GLY A 889 -2.21 12.33 -29.50
C GLY A 889 -2.00 12.40 -31.02
N ARG A 890 -2.73 11.59 -31.78
CA ARG A 890 -2.73 11.63 -33.25
C ARG A 890 -3.22 12.99 -33.77
N LEU A 891 -4.41 13.41 -33.36
CA LEU A 891 -5.05 14.64 -33.84
C LEU A 891 -4.16 15.88 -33.68
N ARG A 892 -3.52 16.05 -32.51
CA ARG A 892 -2.58 17.16 -32.24
C ARG A 892 -1.29 17.04 -33.05
N ASN A 893 -0.76 15.83 -33.22
CA ASN A 893 0.46 15.62 -34.01
C ASN A 893 0.23 15.90 -35.49
N ASP A 894 -0.90 15.46 -36.06
CA ASP A 894 -1.18 15.63 -37.48
C ASP A 894 -1.52 17.09 -37.82
N TRP A 895 -2.32 17.78 -36.98
CA TRP A 895 -2.55 19.22 -37.13
C TRP A 895 -1.25 20.03 -36.99
N ARG A 896 -0.42 19.76 -35.97
CA ARG A 896 0.88 20.41 -35.79
C ARG A 896 1.80 20.21 -37.00
N ARG A 897 1.83 19.00 -37.55
CA ARG A 897 2.62 18.66 -38.74
C ARG A 897 2.14 19.38 -39.98
N PHE A 898 0.82 19.50 -40.15
CA PHE A 898 0.18 20.22 -41.26
C PHE A 898 0.42 21.73 -41.17
N ALA A 899 0.11 22.36 -40.03
CA ALA A 899 0.29 23.78 -39.81
C ALA A 899 1.74 24.23 -40.01
N ALA A 900 2.71 23.50 -39.43
CA ALA A 900 4.14 23.80 -39.61
C ALA A 900 4.58 23.70 -41.09
N ARG A 901 4.07 22.71 -41.85
CA ARG A 901 4.36 22.59 -43.29
C ARG A 901 3.75 23.74 -44.10
N MET A 902 2.49 24.12 -43.81
CA MET A 902 1.78 25.17 -44.55
C MET A 902 2.30 26.58 -44.28
N ILE A 903 2.86 26.83 -43.09
CA ILE A 903 3.55 28.09 -42.78
C ILE A 903 4.91 28.14 -43.49
N ALA A 904 5.67 27.03 -43.47
CA ALA A 904 6.95 26.94 -44.17
C ALA A 904 6.82 27.00 -45.70
N SER A 905 5.79 26.39 -46.29
CA SER A 905 5.59 26.36 -47.76
C SER A 905 5.23 27.71 -48.37
N ARG A 906 4.84 28.70 -47.56
CA ARG A 906 4.62 30.10 -47.98
C ARG A 906 5.92 30.89 -48.16
N GLY A 907 7.08 30.32 -47.81
CA GLY A 907 8.40 30.92 -48.01
C GLY A 907 8.71 32.11 -47.09
N GLY A 908 9.96 32.57 -47.16
CA GLY A 908 10.52 33.62 -46.28
C GLY A 908 11.62 33.08 -45.35
N SER A 909 12.32 33.98 -44.66
CA SER A 909 13.36 33.62 -43.68
C SER A 909 12.77 32.88 -42.47
N LEU A 910 13.60 32.13 -41.74
CA LEU A 910 13.15 31.36 -40.57
C LEU A 910 12.46 32.26 -39.52
N GLN A 911 13.00 33.45 -39.28
CA GLN A 911 12.43 34.42 -38.34
C GLN A 911 11.02 34.88 -38.76
N GLU A 912 10.80 35.06 -40.06
CA GLU A 912 9.51 35.46 -40.62
C GLU A 912 8.48 34.31 -40.60
N GLN A 913 8.93 33.05 -40.69
CA GLN A 913 8.07 31.88 -40.48
C GLN A 913 7.65 31.73 -39.02
N ILE A 914 8.56 31.97 -38.07
CA ILE A 914 8.29 31.99 -36.62
C ILE A 914 7.27 33.09 -36.28
N ARG A 915 7.49 34.32 -36.75
CA ARG A 915 6.58 35.46 -36.53
C ARG A 915 5.15 35.17 -36.96
N ARG A 916 4.95 34.52 -38.12
CA ARG A 916 3.61 34.12 -38.60
C ARG A 916 2.96 33.02 -37.77
N ALA A 917 3.75 32.13 -37.16
CA ALA A 917 3.24 31.11 -36.26
C ALA A 917 2.85 31.72 -34.89
N GLU A 918 3.56 32.73 -34.42
CA GLU A 918 3.21 33.53 -33.24
C GLU A 918 1.94 34.36 -33.48
N GLU A 919 1.82 35.02 -34.64
CA GLU A 919 0.59 35.72 -35.05
C GLU A 919 -0.63 34.78 -35.09
N TYR A 920 -0.45 33.52 -35.54
CA TYR A 920 -1.50 32.51 -35.46
C TYR A 920 -1.84 32.14 -34.00
N ALA A 921 -0.86 31.96 -33.12
CA ALA A 921 -1.11 31.66 -31.71
C ALA A 921 -1.93 32.76 -31.02
N VAL A 922 -1.61 34.03 -31.28
CA VAL A 922 -2.37 35.19 -30.76
C VAL A 922 -3.78 35.25 -31.36
N ALA A 923 -3.95 34.93 -32.64
CA ALA A 923 -5.28 34.85 -33.27
C ALA A 923 -6.15 33.71 -32.71
N GLU A 924 -5.54 32.58 -32.36
CA GLU A 924 -6.24 31.46 -31.73
C GLU A 924 -6.65 31.78 -30.29
N GLU A 925 -5.78 32.43 -29.51
CA GLU A 925 -6.06 32.81 -28.11
C GLU A 925 -7.28 33.74 -28.00
N VAL A 926 -7.43 34.68 -28.94
CA VAL A 926 -8.60 35.58 -29.02
C VAL A 926 -9.87 34.88 -29.51
N HIS A 927 -9.76 33.96 -30.47
CA HIS A 927 -10.93 33.30 -31.06
C HIS A 927 -11.46 32.11 -30.23
N ASN A 928 -10.59 31.46 -29.46
CA ASN A 928 -10.85 30.18 -28.80
C ASN A 928 -10.14 30.11 -27.43
N PRO A 929 -10.53 30.98 -26.47
CA PRO A 929 -9.85 31.08 -25.18
C PRO A 929 -10.04 29.80 -24.34
N ILE A 930 -8.94 29.14 -24.00
CA ILE A 930 -8.96 28.01 -23.06
C ILE A 930 -9.16 28.57 -21.65
N VAL A 931 -10.37 28.40 -21.10
CA VAL A 931 -10.62 28.59 -19.67
C VAL A 931 -9.85 27.52 -18.88
N ARG A 932 -8.65 27.88 -18.42
CA ARG A 932 -7.90 27.09 -17.44
C ARG A 932 -8.49 27.37 -16.07
N LYS A 933 -8.85 26.29 -15.37
CA LYS A 933 -9.11 26.35 -13.93
C LYS A 933 -7.83 25.95 -13.22
N ASN A 934 -7.31 26.85 -12.41
CA ASN A 934 -6.20 26.53 -11.52
C ASN A 934 -6.70 25.63 -10.37
N ALA A 935 -5.78 25.04 -9.60
CA ALA A 935 -6.12 24.04 -8.58
C ALA A 935 -7.14 24.55 -7.53
N ASP A 936 -7.20 25.86 -7.34
CA ASP A 936 -8.08 26.56 -6.39
C ASP A 936 -9.49 26.88 -6.94
N GLY A 937 -9.80 26.45 -8.17
CA GLY A 937 -11.14 26.53 -8.76
C GLY A 937 -11.56 27.90 -9.31
N GLN A 938 -10.75 28.95 -9.10
CA GLN A 938 -10.91 30.23 -9.79
C GLN A 938 -10.61 30.10 -11.30
N VAL A 939 -11.30 30.93 -12.07
CA VAL A 939 -11.15 31.07 -13.53
C VAL A 939 -10.26 32.28 -13.78
N ASP A 940 -9.16 32.09 -14.50
CA ASP A 940 -8.27 33.20 -14.87
C ASP A 940 -9.05 34.28 -15.66
N GLU A 941 -8.83 35.55 -15.32
CA GLU A 941 -9.49 36.67 -15.98
C GLU A 941 -9.19 36.68 -17.49
N ILE A 942 -10.23 36.85 -18.30
CA ILE A 942 -10.12 36.91 -19.76
C ILE A 942 -9.35 38.19 -20.12
N LYS A 943 -8.08 38.04 -20.50
CA LYS A 943 -7.26 39.14 -21.01
C LYS A 943 -7.88 39.68 -22.29
N VAL A 944 -8.49 40.85 -22.23
CA VAL A 944 -9.02 41.57 -23.39
C VAL A 944 -7.84 42.11 -24.21
N ALA A 945 -7.42 41.36 -25.22
CA ALA A 945 -6.39 41.78 -26.16
C ALA A 945 -6.95 42.68 -27.28
N SER A 946 -6.07 43.52 -27.84
CA SER A 946 -6.39 44.62 -28.76
C SER A 946 -7.19 44.21 -30.03
N PRO A 947 -8.05 45.09 -30.58
CA PRO A 947 -9.01 44.76 -31.65
C PRO A 947 -8.40 44.58 -33.06
N VAL A 948 -7.08 44.39 -33.19
CA VAL A 948 -6.37 44.26 -34.46
C VAL A 948 -5.58 42.95 -34.47
N VAL A 949 -6.29 41.83 -34.59
CA VAL A 949 -5.71 40.49 -34.71
C VAL A 949 -6.29 39.80 -35.95
N GLY A 950 -5.43 39.09 -36.69
CA GLY A 950 -5.81 38.43 -37.94
C GLY A 950 -6.77 37.25 -37.75
N ARG A 951 -7.27 36.69 -38.86
CA ARG A 951 -8.10 35.47 -38.81
C ARG A 951 -7.26 34.26 -38.34
N PRO A 952 -7.77 33.39 -37.46
CA PRO A 952 -7.06 32.19 -37.03
C PRO A 952 -6.80 31.25 -38.22
N PHE A 953 -5.67 30.54 -38.19
CA PHE A 953 -5.32 29.59 -39.23
C PHE A 953 -6.23 28.36 -39.17
N ARG A 954 -7.07 28.20 -40.21
CA ARG A 954 -7.94 27.06 -40.46
C ARG A 954 -7.85 26.71 -41.93
N ASP A 955 -7.86 25.42 -42.23
CA ASP A 955 -7.78 24.91 -43.59
C ASP A 955 -8.91 23.90 -43.81
N SER A 956 -9.90 24.31 -44.60
CA SER A 956 -11.08 23.49 -44.89
C SER A 956 -10.76 22.24 -45.71
N ALA A 957 -9.66 22.22 -46.47
CA ALA A 957 -9.25 21.04 -47.22
C ALA A 957 -8.65 19.97 -46.29
N TRP A 958 -7.87 20.38 -45.29
CA TRP A 958 -7.40 19.45 -44.23
C TRP A 958 -8.56 18.89 -43.41
N GLU A 959 -9.48 19.75 -42.97
CA GLU A 959 -10.65 19.31 -42.21
C GLU A 959 -11.51 18.32 -43.01
N GLN A 960 -11.71 18.53 -44.31
CA GLN A 960 -12.44 17.60 -45.19
C GLN A 960 -11.69 16.28 -45.40
N ALA A 961 -10.37 16.31 -45.56
CA ALA A 961 -9.56 15.10 -45.78
C ALA A 961 -9.57 14.18 -44.55
N GLU A 962 -9.43 14.73 -43.34
CA GLU A 962 -9.36 13.95 -42.10
C GLU A 962 -10.74 13.66 -41.47
N ALA A 963 -11.81 14.38 -41.85
CA ALA A 963 -13.14 14.25 -41.25
C ALA A 963 -13.68 12.82 -41.25
N GLY A 964 -13.41 12.01 -42.28
CA GLY A 964 -13.87 10.62 -42.36
C GLY A 964 -13.31 9.75 -41.22
N TYR A 965 -11.99 9.81 -41.03
CA TYR A 965 -11.30 9.08 -39.96
C TYR A 965 -11.66 9.62 -38.57
N GLN A 966 -11.75 10.95 -38.44
CA GLN A 966 -12.07 11.61 -37.18
C GLN A 966 -13.51 11.28 -36.70
N LYS A 967 -14.50 11.29 -37.59
CA LYS A 967 -15.89 10.90 -37.27
C LYS A 967 -15.97 9.45 -36.78
N LEU A 968 -15.39 8.51 -37.52
CA LEU A 968 -15.37 7.09 -37.15
C LEU A 968 -14.64 6.84 -35.82
N SER A 969 -13.58 7.61 -35.53
CA SER A 969 -12.87 7.54 -34.25
C SER A 969 -13.75 8.03 -33.08
N ILE A 970 -14.50 9.12 -33.26
CA ILE A 970 -15.45 9.63 -32.27
C ILE A 970 -16.63 8.67 -32.07
N GLU A 971 -17.14 8.04 -33.13
CA GLU A 971 -18.17 6.99 -33.03
C GLU A 971 -17.69 5.79 -32.21
N ARG A 972 -16.45 5.32 -32.44
CA ARG A 972 -15.82 4.24 -31.65
C ARG A 972 -15.63 4.64 -30.19
N LEU A 973 -15.17 5.86 -29.91
CA LEU A 973 -15.06 6.39 -28.54
C LEU A 973 -16.43 6.50 -27.85
N ASN A 974 -17.48 6.90 -28.57
CA ASN A 974 -18.83 6.97 -28.04
C ASN A 974 -19.45 5.58 -27.79
N ALA A 975 -19.14 4.58 -28.62
CA ALA A 975 -19.52 3.19 -28.37
C ALA A 975 -18.84 2.62 -27.11
N LEU A 976 -17.54 2.88 -26.92
CA LEU A 976 -16.82 2.53 -25.69
C LEU A 976 -17.39 3.26 -24.47
N THR A 977 -17.66 4.56 -24.59
CA THR A 977 -18.29 5.38 -23.54
C THR A 977 -19.67 4.86 -23.15
N ARG A 978 -20.47 4.39 -24.12
CA ARG A 978 -21.77 3.74 -23.87
C ARG A 978 -21.59 2.45 -23.08
N SER A 979 -20.65 1.59 -23.45
CA SER A 979 -20.39 0.33 -22.73
C SER A 979 -19.89 0.56 -21.30
N TYR A 980 -19.03 1.56 -21.10
CA TYR A 980 -18.56 2.02 -19.79
C TYR A 980 -19.73 2.56 -18.94
N ASN A 981 -20.55 3.46 -19.50
CA ASN A 981 -21.68 4.09 -18.79
C ASN A 981 -22.79 3.11 -18.40
N LEU A 982 -22.89 1.95 -19.05
CA LEU A 982 -23.82 0.88 -18.67
C LEU A 982 -23.35 0.10 -17.42
N MET A 983 -22.05 0.10 -17.13
CA MET A 983 -21.45 -0.64 -16.01
C MET A 983 -20.99 0.27 -14.86
N ALA A 984 -20.74 1.55 -15.14
CA ALA A 984 -20.25 2.53 -14.17
C ALA A 984 -21.40 3.08 -13.28
N PRO A 985 -21.16 3.30 -11.98
CA PRO A 985 -22.12 3.97 -11.09
C PRO A 985 -22.38 5.42 -11.55
N ASP A 986 -23.54 5.99 -11.17
CA ASP A 986 -24.02 7.28 -11.72
C ASP A 986 -23.01 8.43 -11.60
N LEU A 987 -22.30 8.53 -10.48
CA LEU A 987 -21.25 9.52 -10.22
C LEU A 987 -20.02 9.38 -11.14
N ALA A 988 -19.79 8.21 -11.72
CA ALA A 988 -18.61 7.90 -12.54
C ALA A 988 -18.88 7.97 -14.05
N LYS A 989 -20.15 8.13 -14.48
CA LYS A 989 -20.55 8.19 -15.90
C LYS A 989 -19.89 9.37 -16.63
N LYS A 990 -19.54 9.17 -17.89
CA LYS A 990 -18.87 10.17 -18.75
C LYS A 990 -19.81 10.69 -19.84
N PRO A 991 -19.76 11.99 -20.20
CA PRO A 991 -20.49 12.51 -21.35
C PRO A 991 -19.91 11.95 -22.67
N TYR A 992 -20.74 11.92 -23.71
CA TYR A 992 -20.28 11.57 -25.06
C TYR A 992 -19.37 12.66 -25.66
N PHE A 993 -18.46 12.24 -26.52
CA PHE A 993 -17.50 13.10 -27.23
C PHE A 993 -18.13 13.67 -28.51
N SER A 994 -17.84 14.93 -28.80
CA SER A 994 -18.21 15.59 -30.06
C SER A 994 -16.95 16.03 -30.81
N LEU A 995 -16.92 15.77 -32.12
CA LEU A 995 -15.75 16.06 -32.96
C LEU A 995 -15.37 17.55 -32.93
N GLU A 996 -16.37 18.43 -33.04
CA GLU A 996 -16.17 19.89 -33.03
C GLU A 996 -15.47 20.38 -31.75
N ARG A 997 -15.79 19.79 -30.59
CA ARG A 997 -15.16 20.15 -29.31
C ARG A 997 -13.70 19.68 -29.25
N GLU A 998 -13.43 18.46 -29.70
CA GLU A 998 -12.06 17.91 -29.72
C GLU A 998 -11.17 18.64 -30.73
N LEU A 999 -11.73 19.09 -31.87
CA LEU A 999 -11.03 19.96 -32.83
C LEU A 999 -10.72 21.34 -32.24
N LYS A 1000 -11.71 22.01 -31.61
CA LYS A 1000 -11.47 23.31 -30.93
C LYS A 1000 -10.39 23.20 -29.84
N MET A 1001 -10.42 22.13 -29.03
CA MET A 1001 -9.36 21.87 -28.05
C MET A 1001 -8.00 21.63 -28.72
N CYS A 1002 -7.95 20.84 -29.78
CA CYS A 1002 -6.72 20.57 -30.55
C CYS A 1002 -6.09 21.87 -31.09
N PHE A 1003 -6.89 22.73 -31.71
CA PHE A 1003 -6.40 23.98 -32.31
C PHE A 1003 -5.78 24.91 -31.26
N ALA A 1004 -6.47 25.14 -30.13
CA ALA A 1004 -5.97 26.00 -29.07
C ALA A 1004 -4.76 25.40 -28.30
N GLU A 1005 -4.68 24.07 -28.12
CA GLU A 1005 -3.50 23.44 -27.52
C GLU A 1005 -2.28 23.47 -28.46
N VAL A 1006 -2.49 23.30 -29.78
CA VAL A 1006 -1.39 23.18 -30.74
C VAL A 1006 -0.83 24.52 -31.19
N ALA A 1007 -1.67 25.56 -31.37
CA ALA A 1007 -1.24 26.85 -31.90
C ALA A 1007 0.06 27.43 -31.27
N PRO A 1008 0.22 27.53 -29.93
CA PRO A 1008 1.46 28.05 -29.32
C PRO A 1008 2.68 27.13 -29.52
N THR A 1009 2.50 25.90 -29.98
CA THR A 1009 3.60 24.93 -30.21
C THR A 1009 4.16 24.95 -31.64
N VAL A 1010 3.46 25.59 -32.59
CA VAL A 1010 3.81 25.55 -34.02
C VAL A 1010 5.10 26.32 -34.33
N ALA A 1011 5.32 27.47 -33.69
CA ALA A 1011 6.55 28.26 -33.88
C ALA A 1011 7.81 27.45 -33.55
N ARG A 1012 7.78 26.71 -32.43
CA ARG A 1012 8.85 25.82 -31.99
C ARG A 1012 9.04 24.63 -32.92
N GLU A 1013 7.96 24.01 -33.40
CA GLU A 1013 8.02 22.91 -34.37
C GLU A 1013 8.69 23.33 -35.68
N ILE A 1014 8.49 24.57 -36.14
CA ILE A 1014 9.18 25.12 -37.32
C ILE A 1014 10.68 25.30 -37.05
N GLN A 1015 11.03 25.85 -35.89
CA GLN A 1015 12.43 26.03 -35.47
C GLN A 1015 13.18 24.69 -35.33
N ASP A 1016 12.57 23.69 -34.68
CA ASP A 1016 13.14 22.35 -34.48
C ASP A 1016 13.38 21.67 -35.84
N ARG A 1017 12.47 21.83 -36.82
CA ARG A 1017 12.63 21.27 -38.18
C ARG A 1017 13.70 21.95 -39.00
N ALA A 1018 13.82 23.27 -38.91
CA ALA A 1018 14.82 24.03 -39.64
C ALA A 1018 16.25 23.77 -39.14
N THR A 1019 16.40 23.37 -37.88
CA THR A 1019 17.69 23.10 -37.22
C THR A 1019 18.11 21.62 -37.26
N GLY A 1020 17.35 20.75 -37.93
CA GLY A 1020 17.64 19.32 -38.03
C GLY A 1020 17.30 18.50 -36.77
N GLY A 1021 16.58 19.08 -35.81
CA GLY A 1021 16.12 18.39 -34.62
C GLY A 1021 15.04 17.35 -34.94
N GLN A 1022 15.14 16.15 -34.37
CA GLN A 1022 14.06 15.17 -34.45
C GLN A 1022 12.80 15.70 -33.74
N ALA A 1023 11.69 15.75 -34.47
CA ALA A 1023 10.43 16.32 -33.99
C ALA A 1023 9.90 15.59 -32.75
N ARG A 1024 9.83 16.30 -31.61
CA ARG A 1024 9.36 15.76 -30.33
C ARG A 1024 7.85 15.48 -30.37
N SER A 1025 7.42 14.28 -29.99
CA SER A 1025 6.00 13.95 -29.83
C SER A 1025 5.40 14.69 -28.63
N LEU A 1026 4.26 15.37 -28.81
CA LEU A 1026 3.50 15.98 -27.70
C LEU A 1026 2.54 14.95 -27.09
N GLY A 1027 3.13 14.04 -26.31
CA GLY A 1027 2.44 12.92 -25.68
C GLY A 1027 3.02 12.56 -24.31
N GLY A 1028 2.79 13.41 -23.32
CA GLY A 1028 3.00 13.12 -21.89
C GLY A 1028 4.46 13.11 -21.40
N ARG A 1029 4.67 13.49 -20.13
CA ARG A 1029 5.85 13.06 -19.38
C ARG A 1029 5.67 11.57 -19.06
N GLY A 1030 6.21 10.72 -19.91
CA GLY A 1030 6.39 9.28 -19.70
C GLY A 1030 7.81 8.91 -20.12
N GLN A 1031 8.42 7.96 -19.42
CA GLN A 1031 9.84 7.59 -19.64
C GLN A 1031 10.12 7.21 -21.10
N ALA A 1032 11.30 7.58 -21.58
CA ALA A 1032 11.81 7.15 -22.89
C ALA A 1032 12.22 5.67 -22.84
N GLY A 1033 11.25 4.76 -22.91
CA GLY A 1033 11.51 3.36 -23.20
C GLY A 1033 12.01 3.20 -24.65
N LYS A 1034 13.16 2.52 -24.83
CA LYS A 1034 13.68 2.15 -26.16
C LYS A 1034 12.62 1.36 -26.93
N GLN A 1035 12.50 1.63 -28.23
CA GLN A 1035 11.73 0.76 -29.14
C GLN A 1035 12.50 -0.55 -29.34
N THR A 1036 12.00 -1.64 -28.76
CA THR A 1036 12.36 -3.01 -29.14
C THR A 1036 11.23 -3.64 -29.97
N GLY A 1037 11.58 -4.65 -30.79
CA GLY A 1037 10.77 -5.11 -31.90
C GLY A 1037 9.50 -5.87 -31.53
N LEU A 1038 8.52 -5.88 -32.46
CA LEU A 1038 7.16 -6.41 -32.30
C LEU A 1038 7.07 -7.96 -32.19
N LEU A 1039 8.15 -8.65 -31.86
CA LEU A 1039 8.25 -10.13 -31.82
C LEU A 1039 8.70 -10.69 -30.46
N GLU A 1040 9.11 -9.86 -29.51
CA GLU A 1040 9.61 -10.32 -28.20
C GLU A 1040 8.55 -10.27 -27.09
N ALA A 1041 7.41 -9.60 -27.32
CA ALA A 1041 6.30 -9.48 -26.36
C ALA A 1041 5.43 -10.75 -26.19
N LEU A 1042 5.93 -11.93 -26.61
CA LEU A 1042 5.21 -13.21 -26.62
C LEU A 1042 5.90 -14.35 -25.85
N VAL A 1043 7.10 -14.12 -25.30
CA VAL A 1043 7.78 -15.05 -24.37
C VAL A 1043 8.32 -14.22 -23.21
N GLY A 1044 7.96 -14.60 -21.98
CA GLY A 1044 8.08 -13.73 -20.81
C GLY A 1044 9.40 -13.83 -20.04
N GLY A 1045 9.52 -12.96 -19.04
CA GLY A 1045 10.65 -12.92 -18.13
C GLY A 1045 10.48 -11.90 -17.02
N ASP A 1046 9.54 -12.14 -16.08
CA ASP A 1046 9.85 -11.95 -14.66
C ASP A 1046 8.88 -12.65 -13.71
N ASN A 1047 9.42 -13.16 -12.59
CA ASN A 1047 8.80 -14.22 -11.80
C ASN A 1047 8.00 -13.71 -10.59
N VAL A 1048 6.66 -13.70 -10.68
CA VAL A 1048 5.79 -13.66 -9.49
C VAL A 1048 5.75 -15.06 -8.85
N LYS A 1049 6.56 -15.30 -7.82
CA LYS A 1049 6.49 -16.53 -7.01
C LYS A 1049 5.35 -16.45 -5.98
N VAL A 1050 4.19 -16.96 -6.37
CA VAL A 1050 3.10 -17.27 -5.42
C VAL A 1050 3.54 -18.43 -4.51
N HIS A 1051 3.53 -18.22 -3.19
CA HIS A 1051 3.61 -19.33 -2.22
C HIS A 1051 2.19 -19.82 -1.91
N VAL A 1052 1.96 -21.12 -2.07
CA VAL A 1052 0.70 -21.80 -1.73
C VAL A 1052 0.91 -22.57 -0.42
N GLU A 1053 0.30 -22.11 0.66
CA GLU A 1053 0.25 -22.86 1.92
C GLU A 1053 -0.88 -23.91 1.88
N ALA A 1054 -0.59 -25.08 1.29
CA ALA A 1054 -1.21 -26.37 1.62
C ALA A 1054 -0.51 -27.51 0.86
N GLN A 1055 -0.02 -28.53 1.58
CA GLN A 1055 0.50 -29.76 0.95
C GLN A 1055 -0.63 -30.73 0.59
N GLU A 1056 -1.37 -30.45 -0.48
CA GLU A 1056 -2.13 -31.47 -1.20
C GLU A 1056 -1.78 -31.40 -2.70
N LYS A 1057 -1.41 -32.53 -3.29
CA LYS A 1057 -1.02 -32.60 -4.72
C LYS A 1057 -2.26 -32.38 -5.59
N ALA A 1058 -2.43 -31.15 -6.07
CA ALA A 1058 -3.49 -30.83 -7.02
C ALA A 1058 -3.33 -31.63 -8.32
N TYR A 1059 -4.37 -32.36 -8.70
CA TYR A 1059 -4.42 -33.17 -9.92
C TYR A 1059 -4.19 -32.29 -11.15
N GLY A 1060 -3.09 -32.53 -11.86
CA GLY A 1060 -2.60 -31.63 -12.90
C GLY A 1060 -3.30 -31.83 -14.24
N LEU A 1061 -3.39 -30.77 -15.03
CA LEU A 1061 -3.88 -30.82 -16.42
C LEU A 1061 -3.11 -31.86 -17.27
N LYS A 1062 -1.86 -32.16 -16.91
CA LYS A 1062 -0.97 -33.15 -17.53
C LYS A 1062 -1.31 -34.60 -17.16
N GLU A 1063 -1.91 -34.82 -15.98
CA GLU A 1063 -2.44 -36.12 -15.55
C GLU A 1063 -3.82 -36.34 -16.20
N TRP A 1064 -4.68 -35.32 -16.18
CA TRP A 1064 -5.94 -35.31 -16.94
C TRP A 1064 -5.75 -35.62 -18.44
N TRP A 1065 -4.80 -34.97 -19.12
CA TRP A 1065 -4.48 -35.26 -20.52
C TRP A 1065 -3.93 -36.68 -20.74
N ARG A 1066 -3.19 -37.22 -19.77
CA ARG A 1066 -2.60 -38.57 -19.86
C ARG A 1066 -3.65 -39.67 -19.70
N ASP A 1067 -4.67 -39.43 -18.88
CA ASP A 1067 -5.79 -40.36 -18.67
C ASP A 1067 -6.86 -40.26 -19.77
N VAL A 1068 -7.12 -39.06 -20.31
CA VAL A 1068 -8.07 -38.88 -21.44
C VAL A 1068 -7.55 -39.52 -22.75
N TRP A 1069 -6.24 -39.72 -22.91
CA TRP A 1069 -5.63 -40.26 -24.13
C TRP A 1069 -5.02 -41.67 -24.00
N LYS A 1070 -5.09 -42.31 -22.83
CA LYS A 1070 -4.83 -43.74 -22.70
C LYS A 1070 -6.10 -44.53 -23.03
N LYS A 1071 -6.14 -45.13 -24.23
CA LYS A 1071 -7.12 -46.17 -24.56
C LYS A 1071 -6.59 -47.55 -24.15
N ASN A 1072 -7.38 -48.24 -23.33
CA ASN A 1072 -7.22 -49.61 -22.80
C ASN A 1072 -6.06 -49.80 -21.82
#